data_AF-A0A3B9SZC7-F1
#
_entry.id   AF-A0A3B9SZC7-F1
#
_cell.length_a   1.000
_cell.length_b   1.000
_cell.length_c   1.000
_cell.angle_alpha   90.00
_cell.angle_beta   90.00
_cell.angle_gamma   90.00
#
_symmetry.space_group_name_H-M   'P 1'
#
loop_
_entity.id
_entity.type
_entity.pdbx_description
1 polymer ?
#
loop_
_entity_poly.entity_id
_entity_poly.type
_entity_poly.pdbx_seq_one_letter_code
_entity_poly.pdbx_strand_id
1 'polypeptide(L)'
;MQSNRKRQIRSAGIFAAAFLTVCGLQMPVSAAAAGDVNNDGSVNKTDVQELVTWLTTGSNTVSRSGADLNSDGKIDARDLTLLKRAVSAIPEVPAEPVYIHLNQNGITYEGGNIAVSGKTATISTSGEYYIDGSITGGQILVNIPDETLDSATVKLFLNGVNMVNSEAPCIMVENAENTSVNLMEGKENTLSDGKQAPPEEQEPVYAVLHAKDDLTVKGSGKLTITAGTEYGIHCNNDLKINGGTLDVKTENADAVRGKTSVTVKDGIVLIDTEGDGIKSTKGNLDVTGGTVQIKSGKDALQSETEMNLLGGTVQACGDRGLKAGGAITLDGTTLLATATDNACENLGATAQPSIQAAFVKEWSKNNPLTLTDTGKHAVFDMNTLKKYRYALISAPDLQTGVNYGLWAGGIQVEKNGQTGFAASATANYEGVNNTDTADLLYSDFFDQSRVHKVEVKMPDATWRDFIAHSQDEAYYACDIVIDGETYENVGIRTKGHSSNQFVYQAGDAGHDKYSFRIKMDKYDKYQNYHGLTEFCMNNMYSDPSCMRDILCYNAMYDLDAYAPICAYTDMYLNGQLYSFYFLAEQPGTTLGERLATNDDAVLYKAADVGMSYDCTFASDMALNNFEVKFGTDDNLTHIQDIVTAINQVTPQNYKFVEDVIDVDSFLKGFAVNAVMCNYDSYNGMMAHNYYVQYNNGKSYYVGWDYNLSIGNFMDYGAAATSDITTGMYQADESRRPMLTKLLAVSEYKQRYNTYVKQIVKLYQDPEATVNGWATLIRSHVKADPRYFFTADKFEENIAKSPNGLQVGGGGGGGFGG
;
A
#
# COMPACT_ATOMS: atom_id res chain seq x y z
N MET A 1 -47.17 41.24 26.74
CA MET A 1 -47.93 41.91 25.66
C MET A 1 -48.33 40.81 24.69
N GLN A 2 -49.60 40.36 24.73
CA GLN A 2 -50.66 40.74 23.75
C GLN A 2 -50.26 40.35 22.31
N SER A 3 -51.02 39.61 21.51
CA SER A 3 -52.46 39.26 21.49
C SER A 3 -52.66 38.15 20.43
N ASN A 4 -53.35 37.04 20.70
CA ASN A 4 -54.81 36.84 20.57
C ASN A 4 -55.43 37.11 19.18
N ARG A 5 -55.98 36.05 18.54
CA ARG A 5 -57.37 35.90 17.99
C ARG A 5 -57.49 34.50 17.36
N LYS A 6 -58.08 33.50 18.04
CA LYS A 6 -59.52 33.13 18.16
C LYS A 6 -60.28 32.95 16.83
N ARG A 7 -60.76 31.73 16.58
CA ARG A 7 -62.21 31.45 16.51
C ARG A 7 -62.54 29.97 16.84
N GLN A 8 -63.42 29.82 17.83
CA GLN A 8 -64.18 28.63 18.22
C GLN A 8 -65.22 28.27 17.14
N ILE A 9 -65.73 27.03 17.07
CA ILE A 9 -67.00 26.55 17.65
C ILE A 9 -66.99 24.99 17.47
N ARG A 10 -66.97 24.13 18.51
CA ARG A 10 -68.11 23.58 19.31
C ARG A 10 -69.15 22.83 18.43
N SER A 11 -69.67 21.61 18.68
CA SER A 11 -69.60 20.64 19.78
C SER A 11 -70.36 19.34 19.39
N ALA A 12 -70.07 18.27 20.17
CA ALA A 12 -70.98 17.19 20.62
C ALA A 12 -71.45 16.10 19.62
N GLY A 13 -71.60 14.83 20.01
CA GLY A 13 -71.46 14.11 21.29
C GLY A 13 -71.43 12.59 21.02
N ILE A 14 -70.75 11.78 21.83
CA ILE A 14 -71.26 11.03 23.02
C ILE A 14 -71.35 9.52 22.72
N PHE A 15 -70.53 8.73 23.44
CA PHE A 15 -70.75 7.42 24.10
C PHE A 15 -71.46 6.27 23.33
N ALA A 16 -71.18 4.97 23.55
CA ALA A 16 -70.52 4.24 24.61
C ALA A 16 -70.12 2.85 24.09
N ALA A 17 -69.13 2.23 24.76
CA ALA A 17 -68.86 0.81 24.70
C ALA A 17 -69.94 0.00 25.45
N ALA A 18 -70.22 -1.22 24.98
CA ALA A 18 -70.74 -2.31 25.81
C ALA A 18 -70.37 -3.68 25.21
N PHE A 19 -69.65 -4.48 26.01
CA PHE A 19 -69.47 -5.93 25.86
C PHE A 19 -70.74 -6.65 26.34
N LEU A 20 -71.21 -7.69 25.63
CA LEU A 20 -71.42 -9.04 26.20
C LEU A 20 -71.88 -10.07 25.14
N THR A 21 -71.42 -11.30 25.38
CA THR A 21 -71.56 -12.61 24.72
C THR A 21 -73.00 -13.08 24.44
N VAL A 22 -73.19 -13.92 23.39
CA VAL A 22 -73.88 -15.26 23.38
C VAL A 22 -74.33 -15.68 21.96
N CYS A 23 -74.08 -16.98 21.66
CA CYS A 23 -74.70 -17.89 20.68
C CYS A 23 -74.86 -17.51 19.20
N GLY A 24 -74.18 -18.31 18.37
CA GLY A 24 -74.79 -19.18 17.36
C GLY A 24 -75.96 -18.60 16.57
N LEU A 25 -75.63 -17.79 15.56
CA LEU A 25 -76.50 -17.53 14.41
C LEU A 25 -75.61 -17.54 13.17
N GLN A 26 -75.93 -18.45 12.28
CA GLN A 26 -75.39 -18.60 10.94
C GLN A 26 -75.46 -17.23 10.24
N MET A 27 -74.30 -16.60 10.02
CA MET A 27 -74.23 -15.37 9.24
C MET A 27 -74.60 -15.70 7.79
N PRO A 28 -75.38 -14.83 7.11
CA PRO A 28 -75.66 -15.01 5.70
C PRO A 28 -74.33 -14.97 4.95
N VAL A 29 -74.12 -15.96 4.08
CA VAL A 29 -73.04 -15.96 3.09
C VAL A 29 -73.12 -14.61 2.38
N SER A 30 -72.12 -13.75 2.60
CA SER A 30 -71.90 -12.58 1.79
C SER A 30 -71.95 -13.01 0.33
N ALA A 31 -72.69 -12.30 -0.52
CA ALA A 31 -72.64 -12.55 -1.96
C ALA A 31 -71.15 -12.57 -2.37
N ALA A 32 -70.69 -13.68 -2.94
CA ALA A 32 -69.29 -13.83 -3.36
C ALA A 32 -68.94 -12.63 -4.25
N ALA A 33 -67.87 -11.93 -3.92
CA ALA A 33 -67.41 -10.82 -4.75
C ALA A 33 -67.04 -11.37 -6.13
N ALA A 34 -67.44 -10.70 -7.20
CA ALA A 34 -67.02 -11.09 -8.55
C ALA A 34 -65.47 -11.08 -8.60
N GLY A 35 -64.87 -12.27 -8.80
CA GLY A 35 -63.43 -12.49 -8.80
C GLY A 35 -62.87 -13.21 -7.57
N ASP A 36 -63.68 -13.40 -6.52
CA ASP A 36 -63.31 -14.19 -5.33
C ASP A 36 -63.62 -15.67 -5.61
N VAL A 37 -62.64 -16.37 -6.16
CA VAL A 37 -62.75 -17.73 -6.69
C VAL A 37 -62.74 -18.75 -5.57
N ASN A 38 -62.07 -18.46 -4.45
CA ASN A 38 -61.95 -19.38 -3.32
C ASN A 38 -62.91 -19.06 -2.14
N ASN A 39 -63.72 -18.00 -2.25
CA ASN A 39 -64.61 -17.47 -1.20
C ASN A 39 -63.86 -17.09 0.10
N ASP A 40 -62.61 -16.64 -0.01
CA ASP A 40 -61.84 -16.14 1.14
C ASP A 40 -62.21 -14.70 1.53
N GLY A 41 -63.08 -14.05 0.75
CA GLY A 41 -63.54 -12.69 0.97
C GLY A 41 -62.65 -11.62 0.34
N SER A 42 -61.63 -12.01 -0.43
CA SER A 42 -60.71 -11.12 -1.13
C SER A 42 -60.53 -11.54 -2.60
N VAL A 43 -60.10 -10.60 -3.45
CA VAL A 43 -59.80 -10.86 -4.87
C VAL A 43 -58.32 -10.58 -5.09
N ASN A 44 -57.49 -11.60 -5.29
CA ASN A 44 -56.05 -11.50 -5.29
C ASN A 44 -55.37 -12.54 -6.22
N LYS A 45 -54.04 -12.69 -6.14
CA LYS A 45 -53.27 -13.62 -7.00
C LYS A 45 -53.63 -15.10 -6.74
N THR A 46 -54.05 -15.45 -5.52
CA THR A 46 -54.52 -16.79 -5.14
C THR A 46 -55.77 -17.18 -5.92
N ASP A 47 -56.70 -16.24 -6.16
CA ASP A 47 -57.89 -16.49 -6.98
C ASP A 47 -57.54 -16.82 -8.44
N VAL A 48 -56.52 -16.14 -8.97
CA VAL A 48 -55.99 -16.44 -10.32
C VAL A 48 -55.41 -17.85 -10.35
N GLN A 49 -54.66 -18.25 -9.33
CA GLN A 49 -54.06 -19.59 -9.24
C GLN A 49 -55.11 -20.69 -9.10
N GLU A 50 -56.12 -20.49 -8.25
CA GLU A 50 -57.23 -21.43 -8.07
C GLU A 50 -58.05 -21.59 -9.36
N LEU A 51 -58.34 -20.49 -10.07
CA LEU A 51 -59.04 -20.55 -11.34
C LEU A 51 -58.21 -21.24 -12.43
N VAL A 52 -56.89 -21.00 -12.49
CA VAL A 52 -55.98 -21.71 -13.41
C VAL A 52 -55.97 -23.20 -13.11
N THR A 53 -55.84 -23.57 -11.84
CA THR A 53 -55.78 -24.97 -11.39
C THR A 53 -57.06 -25.71 -11.74
N TRP A 54 -58.21 -25.07 -11.50
CA TRP A 54 -59.51 -25.60 -11.87
C TRP A 54 -59.68 -25.75 -13.39
N LEU A 55 -59.30 -24.75 -14.18
CA LEU A 55 -59.39 -24.78 -15.65
C LEU A 55 -58.47 -25.82 -16.29
N THR A 56 -57.33 -26.13 -15.66
CA THR A 56 -56.31 -27.04 -16.22
C THR A 56 -56.47 -28.48 -15.76
N THR A 57 -56.85 -28.70 -14.51
CA THR A 57 -56.88 -30.05 -13.91
C THR A 57 -58.28 -30.51 -13.50
N GLY A 58 -59.26 -29.59 -13.41
CA GLY A 58 -60.56 -29.88 -12.80
C GLY A 58 -60.50 -30.14 -11.29
N SER A 59 -59.34 -29.94 -10.66
CA SER A 59 -59.15 -30.07 -9.21
C SER A 59 -59.58 -28.78 -8.49
N ASN A 60 -59.90 -28.91 -7.19
CA ASN A 60 -60.43 -27.86 -6.30
C ASN A 60 -61.88 -27.43 -6.61
N THR A 61 -62.54 -26.90 -5.57
CA THR A 61 -63.89 -26.34 -5.70
C THR A 61 -63.78 -24.84 -5.84
N VAL A 62 -64.21 -24.30 -6.98
CA VAL A 62 -64.26 -22.85 -7.22
C VAL A 62 -65.66 -22.29 -7.02
N SER A 63 -65.74 -21.05 -6.54
CA SER A 63 -66.98 -20.28 -6.44
C SER A 63 -67.53 -20.00 -7.83
N ARG A 64 -68.66 -20.62 -8.21
CA ARG A 64 -69.25 -20.37 -9.54
C ARG A 64 -69.60 -18.89 -9.76
N SER A 65 -70.11 -18.22 -8.72
CA SER A 65 -70.44 -16.80 -8.77
C SER A 65 -69.22 -15.88 -8.72
N GLY A 66 -68.10 -16.33 -8.13
CA GLY A 66 -66.84 -15.59 -8.14
C GLY A 66 -66.03 -15.80 -9.42
N ALA A 67 -66.15 -16.97 -10.05
CA ALA A 67 -65.37 -17.39 -11.20
C ALA A 67 -66.02 -17.09 -12.58
N ASP A 68 -67.34 -16.90 -12.68
CA ASP A 68 -68.04 -16.47 -13.91
C ASP A 68 -68.06 -14.94 -13.99
N LEU A 69 -66.97 -14.35 -14.47
CA LEU A 69 -66.75 -12.90 -14.48
C LEU A 69 -67.40 -12.20 -15.66
N ASN A 70 -67.75 -12.94 -16.71
CA ASN A 70 -68.44 -12.41 -17.88
C ASN A 70 -69.97 -12.66 -17.88
N SER A 71 -70.46 -13.43 -16.90
CA SER A 71 -71.87 -13.80 -16.71
C SER A 71 -72.49 -14.57 -17.88
N ASP A 72 -71.70 -15.37 -18.60
CA ASP A 72 -72.16 -16.21 -19.70
C ASP A 72 -72.61 -17.62 -19.25
N GLY A 73 -72.53 -17.90 -17.95
CA GLY A 73 -72.93 -19.16 -17.34
C GLY A 73 -71.88 -20.27 -17.46
N LYS A 74 -70.70 -19.97 -18.01
CA LYS A 74 -69.55 -20.86 -18.08
C LYS A 74 -68.39 -20.26 -17.31
N ILE A 75 -67.49 -21.13 -16.87
CA ILE A 75 -66.20 -20.72 -16.29
C ILE A 75 -65.16 -21.19 -17.28
N ASP A 76 -64.52 -20.26 -17.99
CA ASP A 76 -63.54 -20.57 -19.03
C ASP A 76 -62.36 -19.58 -19.08
N ALA A 77 -61.55 -19.68 -20.14
CA ALA A 77 -60.37 -18.84 -20.30
C ALA A 77 -60.68 -17.33 -20.39
N ARG A 78 -61.92 -16.95 -20.75
CA ARG A 78 -62.37 -15.55 -20.77
C ARG A 78 -62.50 -15.00 -19.37
N ASP A 79 -63.01 -15.79 -18.44
CA ASP A 79 -63.08 -15.41 -17.03
C ASP A 79 -61.70 -15.30 -16.42
N LEU A 80 -60.79 -16.24 -16.73
CA LEU A 80 -59.40 -16.12 -16.31
C LEU A 80 -58.74 -14.83 -16.84
N THR A 81 -59.07 -14.42 -18.07
CA THR A 81 -58.56 -13.18 -18.65
C THR A 81 -59.11 -11.96 -17.92
N LEU A 82 -60.39 -11.97 -17.57
CA LEU A 82 -61.02 -10.90 -16.78
C LEU A 82 -60.49 -10.85 -15.35
N LEU A 83 -60.26 -12.00 -14.72
CA LEU A 83 -59.72 -12.10 -13.36
C LEU A 83 -58.29 -11.59 -13.33
N LYS A 84 -57.44 -12.01 -14.27
CA LYS A 84 -56.08 -11.47 -14.41
C LYS A 84 -56.11 -9.96 -14.61
N ARG A 85 -57.01 -9.45 -15.44
CA ARG A 85 -57.16 -8.00 -15.66
C ARG A 85 -57.64 -7.26 -14.41
N ALA A 86 -58.58 -7.85 -13.65
CA ALA A 86 -59.11 -7.28 -12.42
C ALA A 86 -58.02 -7.24 -11.33
N VAL A 87 -57.29 -8.35 -11.14
CA VAL A 87 -56.17 -8.44 -10.20
C VAL A 87 -55.01 -7.53 -10.61
N SER A 88 -54.70 -7.40 -11.90
CA SER A 88 -53.71 -6.43 -12.41
C SER A 88 -54.16 -4.97 -12.30
N ALA A 89 -55.46 -4.70 -12.10
CA ALA A 89 -56.01 -3.35 -11.91
C ALA A 89 -56.13 -2.96 -10.43
N ILE A 90 -55.88 -3.88 -9.50
CA ILE A 90 -55.74 -3.57 -8.07
C ILE A 90 -54.45 -2.76 -7.93
N PRO A 91 -54.51 -1.50 -7.43
CA PRO A 91 -53.31 -0.74 -7.14
C PRO A 91 -52.45 -1.56 -6.17
N GLU A 92 -51.21 -1.85 -6.55
CA GLU A 92 -50.24 -2.43 -5.64
C GLU A 92 -50.04 -1.41 -4.51
N VAL A 93 -50.65 -1.68 -3.35
CA VAL A 93 -50.39 -0.89 -2.15
C VAL A 93 -48.92 -1.15 -1.84
N PRO A 94 -48.05 -0.12 -1.82
CA PRO A 94 -46.67 -0.32 -1.43
C PRO A 94 -46.67 -1.02 -0.08
N ALA A 95 -45.95 -2.14 0.05
CA ALA A 95 -45.72 -2.72 1.36
C ALA A 95 -45.10 -1.61 2.25
N GLU A 96 -45.70 -1.37 3.42
CA GLU A 96 -45.15 -0.41 4.38
C GLU A 96 -43.69 -0.82 4.68
N PRO A 97 -42.72 0.10 4.62
CA PRO A 97 -41.32 -0.23 4.88
C PRO A 97 -41.18 -0.76 6.31
N VAL A 98 -40.41 -1.83 6.48
CA VAL A 98 -40.17 -2.43 7.79
C VAL A 98 -38.85 -1.90 8.35
N TYR A 99 -38.87 -1.38 9.56
CA TYR A 99 -37.68 -0.87 10.25
C TYR A 99 -37.24 -1.85 11.33
N ILE A 100 -35.94 -2.13 11.41
CA ILE A 100 -35.30 -2.99 12.39
C ILE A 100 -34.24 -2.18 13.13
N HIS A 101 -34.41 -2.02 14.44
CA HIS A 101 -33.49 -1.26 15.28
C HIS A 101 -32.71 -2.20 16.20
N LEU A 102 -31.39 -2.22 16.01
CA LEU A 102 -30.46 -3.04 16.75
C LEU A 102 -29.99 -2.30 18.00
N ASN A 103 -30.18 -2.93 19.16
CA ASN A 103 -29.72 -2.41 20.44
C ASN A 103 -29.03 -3.50 21.26
N GLN A 104 -28.18 -3.11 22.20
CA GLN A 104 -27.48 -4.07 23.07
C GLN A 104 -28.43 -4.95 23.89
N ASN A 105 -29.61 -4.42 24.22
CA ASN A 105 -30.65 -5.10 24.99
C ASN A 105 -31.57 -6.01 24.16
N GLY A 106 -31.49 -5.96 22.82
CA GLY A 106 -32.37 -6.72 21.93
C GLY A 106 -32.71 -5.97 20.64
N ILE A 107 -33.57 -6.56 19.82
CA ILE A 107 -34.00 -6.00 18.54
C ILE A 107 -35.45 -5.53 18.66
N THR A 108 -35.74 -4.32 18.17
CA THR A 108 -37.10 -3.79 18.04
C THR A 108 -37.42 -3.53 16.56
N TYR A 109 -38.70 -3.48 16.20
CA TYR A 109 -39.11 -3.25 14.80
C TYR A 109 -40.40 -2.45 14.66
N GLU A 110 -40.56 -1.82 13.50
CA GLU A 110 -41.78 -1.16 13.05
C GLU A 110 -42.22 -1.79 11.72
N GLY A 111 -43.52 -2.02 11.52
CA GLY A 111 -44.06 -2.76 10.37
C GLY A 111 -44.37 -4.23 10.67
N GLY A 112 -44.73 -4.99 9.62
CA GLY A 112 -45.11 -6.41 9.72
C GLY A 112 -44.01 -7.38 9.30
N ASN A 113 -44.34 -8.68 9.29
CA ASN A 113 -43.54 -9.76 8.71
C ASN A 113 -42.12 -9.97 9.28
N ILE A 114 -41.92 -9.58 10.55
CA ILE A 114 -40.73 -9.92 11.34
C ILE A 114 -41.14 -10.59 12.64
N ALA A 115 -40.42 -11.64 13.00
CA ALA A 115 -40.47 -12.24 14.32
C ALA A 115 -39.12 -12.02 15.04
N VAL A 116 -39.15 -11.40 16.23
CA VAL A 116 -37.96 -11.27 17.07
C VAL A 116 -38.01 -12.29 18.21
N SER A 117 -36.97 -13.11 18.32
CA SER A 117 -36.76 -14.04 19.44
C SER A 117 -35.37 -13.84 20.01
N GLY A 118 -35.29 -13.35 21.26
CA GLY A 118 -34.02 -12.97 21.87
C GLY A 118 -33.32 -11.84 21.09
N LYS A 119 -32.14 -12.15 20.54
CA LYS A 119 -31.35 -11.22 19.70
C LYS A 119 -31.36 -11.60 18.21
N THR A 120 -32.32 -12.42 17.79
CA THR A 120 -32.51 -12.81 16.38
C THR A 120 -33.77 -12.16 15.84
N ALA A 121 -33.66 -11.46 14.71
CA ALA A 121 -34.80 -10.98 13.93
C ALA A 121 -34.97 -11.86 12.68
N THR A 122 -36.09 -12.57 12.61
CA THR A 122 -36.44 -13.47 11.50
C THR A 122 -37.36 -12.76 10.52
N ILE A 123 -36.91 -12.63 9.28
CA ILE A 123 -37.66 -12.14 8.11
C ILE A 123 -38.21 -13.34 7.35
N SER A 124 -39.53 -13.41 7.18
CA SER A 124 -40.22 -14.56 6.56
C SER A 124 -41.02 -14.23 5.30
N THR A 125 -40.91 -12.99 4.81
CA THR A 125 -41.50 -12.56 3.53
C THR A 125 -40.49 -11.71 2.75
N SER A 126 -40.63 -11.63 1.44
CA SER A 126 -39.94 -10.61 0.64
C SER A 126 -40.43 -9.21 1.00
N GLY A 127 -39.63 -8.20 0.68
CA GLY A 127 -39.92 -6.81 1.03
C GLY A 127 -38.68 -5.97 1.28
N GLU A 128 -38.90 -4.77 1.82
CA GLU A 128 -37.85 -3.80 2.14
C GLU A 128 -37.70 -3.65 3.66
N TYR A 129 -36.47 -3.86 4.13
CA TYR A 129 -36.11 -3.92 5.54
C TYR A 129 -34.98 -2.93 5.82
N TYR A 130 -35.27 -1.87 6.55
CA TYR A 130 -34.30 -0.82 6.91
C TYR A 130 -33.73 -1.12 8.28
N ILE A 131 -32.41 -1.29 8.35
CA ILE A 131 -31.72 -1.78 9.55
C ILE A 131 -30.76 -0.71 10.04
N ASP A 132 -30.84 -0.36 11.32
CA ASP A 132 -29.92 0.58 11.97
C ASP A 132 -29.54 0.13 13.38
N GLY A 133 -28.51 0.76 13.94
CA GLY A 133 -28.11 0.57 15.33
C GLY A 133 -26.98 -0.44 15.52
N SER A 134 -26.77 -0.87 16.76
CA SER A 134 -25.63 -1.71 17.14
C SER A 134 -25.98 -2.81 18.13
N ILE A 135 -25.46 -4.02 17.91
CA ILE A 135 -25.75 -5.18 18.75
C ILE A 135 -24.59 -6.19 18.80
N THR A 136 -24.35 -6.76 19.99
CA THR A 136 -23.50 -7.93 20.17
C THR A 136 -24.34 -9.19 20.42
N GLY A 137 -23.97 -10.31 19.79
CA GLY A 137 -24.71 -11.57 19.78
C GLY A 137 -26.03 -11.49 19.00
N GLY A 138 -26.14 -10.54 18.06
CA GLY A 138 -27.35 -10.33 17.26
C GLY A 138 -27.29 -10.99 15.89
N GLN A 139 -28.44 -11.42 15.38
CA GLN A 139 -28.56 -12.00 14.05
C GLN A 139 -29.78 -11.46 13.29
N ILE A 140 -29.59 -11.15 12.01
CA ILE A 140 -30.66 -11.00 11.03
C ILE A 140 -30.77 -12.33 10.27
N LEU A 141 -31.91 -13.00 10.36
CA LEU A 141 -32.19 -14.28 9.72
C LEU A 141 -33.25 -14.11 8.65
N VAL A 142 -32.89 -14.30 7.38
CA VAL A 142 -33.85 -14.37 6.26
C VAL A 142 -34.19 -15.84 6.02
N ASN A 143 -35.47 -16.18 6.19
CA ASN A 143 -35.97 -17.55 6.04
C ASN A 143 -37.40 -17.52 5.51
N ILE A 144 -37.53 -17.41 4.18
CA ILE A 144 -38.81 -17.45 3.47
C ILE A 144 -39.34 -18.89 3.49
N PRO A 145 -40.51 -19.18 4.07
CA PRO A 145 -40.99 -20.56 4.22
C PRO A 145 -41.26 -21.28 2.88
N ASP A 146 -41.65 -20.52 1.85
CA ASP A 146 -41.92 -21.03 0.50
C ASP A 146 -41.51 -19.98 -0.55
N GLU A 147 -40.32 -20.15 -1.11
CA GLU A 147 -39.75 -19.27 -2.14
C GLU A 147 -40.50 -19.32 -3.48
N THR A 148 -41.30 -20.37 -3.71
CA THR A 148 -42.10 -20.48 -4.95
C THR A 148 -43.34 -19.60 -4.89
N LEU A 149 -43.90 -19.44 -3.69
CA LEU A 149 -45.01 -18.52 -3.43
C LEU A 149 -44.54 -17.08 -3.22
N ASP A 150 -43.33 -16.90 -2.68
CA ASP A 150 -42.73 -15.60 -2.43
C ASP A 150 -41.33 -15.47 -3.06
N SER A 151 -41.32 -15.35 -4.39
CA SER A 151 -40.11 -15.30 -5.22
C SER A 151 -39.53 -13.89 -5.39
N ALA A 152 -40.13 -12.88 -4.75
CA ALA A 152 -39.63 -11.52 -4.82
C ALA A 152 -38.38 -11.34 -3.93
N THR A 153 -37.59 -10.32 -4.23
CA THR A 153 -36.31 -10.08 -3.53
C THR A 153 -36.53 -9.56 -2.11
N VAL A 154 -35.83 -10.15 -1.14
CA VAL A 154 -35.64 -9.55 0.19
C VAL A 154 -34.57 -8.46 0.10
N LYS A 155 -34.90 -7.22 0.46
CA LYS A 155 -33.97 -6.08 0.40
C LYS A 155 -33.64 -5.58 1.80
N LEU A 156 -32.41 -5.81 2.24
CA LEU A 156 -31.88 -5.30 3.51
C LEU A 156 -31.17 -3.97 3.24
N PHE A 157 -31.60 -2.88 3.85
CA PHE A 157 -30.98 -1.56 3.74
C PHE A 157 -30.17 -1.27 5.01
N LEU A 158 -28.84 -1.32 4.91
CA LEU A 158 -27.95 -1.11 6.05
C LEU A 158 -27.67 0.39 6.24
N ASN A 159 -28.17 0.94 7.35
CA ASN A 159 -28.18 2.36 7.66
C ASN A 159 -27.40 2.67 8.96
N GLY A 160 -26.11 2.38 8.98
CA GLY A 160 -25.28 2.58 10.17
C GLY A 160 -25.35 1.39 11.13
N VAL A 161 -25.28 0.18 10.56
CA VAL A 161 -25.38 -1.10 11.29
C VAL A 161 -24.02 -1.51 11.85
N ASN A 162 -23.96 -1.86 13.14
CA ASN A 162 -22.79 -2.50 13.74
C ASN A 162 -23.18 -3.79 14.47
N MET A 163 -22.77 -4.94 13.93
CA MET A 163 -23.07 -6.25 14.50
C MET A 163 -21.79 -7.01 14.81
N VAL A 164 -21.75 -7.61 16.00
CA VAL A 164 -20.73 -8.60 16.38
C VAL A 164 -21.45 -9.86 16.83
N ASN A 165 -21.16 -11.03 16.25
CA ASN A 165 -21.80 -12.28 16.65
C ASN A 165 -20.82 -13.47 16.57
N SER A 166 -20.46 -14.02 17.74
CA SER A 166 -19.50 -15.13 17.84
C SER A 166 -20.13 -16.51 17.68
N GLU A 167 -21.44 -16.64 17.74
CA GLU A 167 -22.10 -17.95 17.77
C GLU A 167 -22.84 -18.27 16.46
N ALA A 168 -23.08 -17.26 15.61
CA ALA A 168 -23.78 -17.39 14.35
C ALA A 168 -23.42 -16.22 13.41
N PRO A 169 -23.72 -16.34 12.10
CA PRO A 169 -23.61 -15.21 11.18
C PRO A 169 -24.34 -13.97 11.68
N CYS A 170 -23.76 -12.80 11.45
CA CYS A 170 -24.47 -11.53 11.68
C CYS A 170 -25.70 -11.43 10.80
N ILE A 171 -25.57 -11.82 9.53
CA ILE A 171 -26.67 -11.93 8.58
C ILE A 171 -26.63 -13.34 7.98
N MET A 172 -27.73 -14.08 8.16
CA MET A 172 -27.93 -15.41 7.61
C MET A 172 -29.12 -15.40 6.65
N VAL A 173 -28.90 -15.75 5.39
CA VAL A 173 -29.97 -16.08 4.45
C VAL A 173 -30.05 -17.60 4.39
N GLU A 174 -31.02 -18.15 5.13
CA GLU A 174 -31.26 -19.59 5.20
C GLU A 174 -32.10 -20.08 4.01
N ASN A 175 -33.07 -19.28 3.57
CA ASN A 175 -33.91 -19.57 2.41
C ASN A 175 -34.50 -18.28 1.84
N ALA A 176 -34.27 -17.97 0.56
CA ALA A 176 -34.95 -16.93 -0.22
C ALA A 176 -34.59 -17.05 -1.70
N GLU A 177 -35.53 -16.83 -2.62
CA GLU A 177 -35.21 -16.83 -4.07
C GLU A 177 -34.10 -15.81 -4.41
N ASN A 178 -34.13 -14.61 -3.80
CA ASN A 178 -33.11 -13.59 -3.97
C ASN A 178 -33.00 -12.70 -2.72
N THR A 179 -31.78 -12.38 -2.28
CA THR A 179 -31.53 -11.36 -1.26
C THR A 179 -30.59 -10.26 -1.77
N SER A 180 -30.89 -9.01 -1.42
CA SER A 180 -29.99 -7.87 -1.65
C SER A 180 -29.64 -7.15 -0.36
N VAL A 181 -28.34 -6.91 -0.15
CA VAL A 181 -27.80 -6.01 0.88
C VAL A 181 -27.52 -4.66 0.22
N ASN A 182 -28.21 -3.63 0.69
CA ASN A 182 -28.25 -2.28 0.12
C ASN A 182 -27.54 -1.33 1.08
N LEU A 183 -26.34 -0.89 0.71
CA LEU A 183 -25.50 0.01 1.50
C LEU A 183 -25.96 1.45 1.29
N MET A 184 -26.58 2.02 2.33
CA MET A 184 -27.15 3.36 2.27
C MET A 184 -26.06 4.43 2.12
N GLU A 185 -26.31 5.43 1.28
CA GLU A 185 -25.37 6.51 1.00
C GLU A 185 -24.91 7.23 2.27
N GLY A 186 -23.59 7.45 2.38
CA GLY A 186 -22.98 8.14 3.53
C GLY A 186 -23.04 7.36 4.85
N LYS A 187 -23.41 6.07 4.81
CA LYS A 187 -23.46 5.19 5.99
C LYS A 187 -22.32 4.19 5.97
N GLU A 188 -21.73 3.99 7.13
CA GLU A 188 -20.74 2.94 7.40
C GLU A 188 -21.40 1.83 8.20
N ASN A 189 -21.18 0.59 7.78
CA ASN A 189 -21.73 -0.59 8.41
C ASN A 189 -20.60 -1.57 8.75
N THR A 190 -20.64 -2.21 9.90
CA THR A 190 -19.62 -3.15 10.37
C THR A 190 -20.26 -4.47 10.79
N LEU A 191 -19.75 -5.60 10.30
CA LEU A 191 -20.15 -6.94 10.72
C LEU A 191 -18.90 -7.72 11.15
N SER A 192 -18.97 -8.47 12.25
CA SER A 192 -17.83 -9.27 12.70
C SER A 192 -18.25 -10.51 13.48
N ASP A 193 -17.43 -11.58 13.40
CA ASP A 193 -17.56 -12.74 14.29
C ASP A 193 -17.01 -12.47 15.70
N GLY A 194 -16.28 -11.36 15.90
CA GLY A 194 -15.69 -10.97 17.18
C GLY A 194 -14.62 -11.94 17.68
N LYS A 195 -14.08 -12.79 16.80
CA LYS A 195 -13.11 -13.82 17.16
C LYS A 195 -11.72 -13.48 16.63
N GLN A 196 -10.76 -14.26 17.13
CA GLN A 196 -9.39 -14.31 16.65
C GLN A 196 -9.16 -15.70 16.08
N ALA A 197 -8.32 -15.82 15.07
CA ALA A 197 -8.05 -17.08 14.43
C ALA A 197 -7.37 -18.07 15.39
N PRO A 198 -7.75 -19.36 15.35
CA PRO A 198 -7.02 -20.39 16.07
C PRO A 198 -5.61 -20.56 15.47
N PRO A 199 -4.64 -21.07 16.26
CA PRO A 199 -3.27 -21.32 15.78
C PRO A 199 -3.19 -22.35 14.64
N GLU A 200 -4.19 -23.24 14.54
CA GLU A 200 -4.29 -24.25 13.48
C GLU A 200 -5.43 -23.87 12.53
N GLU A 201 -5.18 -23.98 11.22
CA GLU A 201 -6.18 -23.71 10.19
C GLU A 201 -7.34 -24.70 10.28
N GLN A 202 -8.57 -24.19 10.31
CA GLN A 202 -9.80 -24.98 10.33
C GLN A 202 -10.75 -24.40 9.28
N GLU A 203 -11.29 -25.27 8.42
CA GLU A 203 -12.26 -24.84 7.40
C GLU A 203 -13.49 -24.25 8.09
N PRO A 204 -13.82 -22.97 7.83
CA PRO A 204 -14.99 -22.36 8.46
C PRO A 204 -16.30 -23.02 8.06
N VAL A 205 -17.21 -23.15 9.04
CA VAL A 205 -18.58 -23.64 8.80
C VAL A 205 -19.47 -22.55 8.21
N TYR A 206 -19.27 -21.30 8.66
CA TYR A 206 -20.11 -20.15 8.36
C TYR A 206 -19.30 -18.96 7.85
N ALA A 207 -20.03 -17.92 7.47
CA ALA A 207 -19.50 -16.61 7.11
C ALA A 207 -20.21 -15.55 7.93
N VAL A 208 -19.55 -14.41 8.17
CA VAL A 208 -20.15 -13.28 8.88
C VAL A 208 -21.42 -12.79 8.16
N LEU A 209 -21.37 -12.77 6.82
CA LEU A 209 -22.53 -12.66 5.93
C LEU A 209 -22.65 -13.96 5.12
N HIS A 210 -23.61 -14.80 5.49
CA HIS A 210 -23.81 -16.11 4.87
C HIS A 210 -25.14 -16.14 4.13
N ALA A 211 -25.13 -16.63 2.89
CA ALA A 211 -26.34 -16.84 2.11
C ALA A 211 -26.36 -18.23 1.45
N LYS A 212 -27.46 -18.94 1.64
CA LYS A 212 -27.71 -20.23 0.97
C LYS A 212 -28.21 -20.07 -0.47
N ASP A 213 -28.72 -18.89 -0.80
CA ASP A 213 -29.25 -18.53 -2.11
C ASP A 213 -28.56 -17.29 -2.68
N ASP A 214 -29.07 -16.78 -3.82
CA ASP A 214 -28.51 -15.64 -4.53
C ASP A 214 -28.40 -14.38 -3.65
N LEU A 215 -27.20 -13.80 -3.66
CA LEU A 215 -26.87 -12.62 -2.86
C LEU A 215 -26.36 -11.49 -3.75
N THR A 216 -26.95 -10.31 -3.60
CA THR A 216 -26.45 -9.09 -4.24
C THR A 216 -26.06 -8.05 -3.19
N VAL A 217 -24.82 -7.57 -3.21
CA VAL A 217 -24.40 -6.37 -2.48
C VAL A 217 -24.43 -5.18 -3.43
N LYS A 218 -25.06 -4.08 -3.05
CA LYS A 218 -25.17 -2.86 -3.87
C LYS A 218 -25.38 -1.61 -3.02
N GLY A 219 -25.42 -0.44 -3.65
CA GLY A 219 -25.59 0.85 -2.99
C GLY A 219 -24.34 1.72 -3.12
N SER A 220 -24.22 2.79 -2.34
CA SER A 220 -23.06 3.69 -2.34
C SER A 220 -22.44 3.87 -0.94
N GLY A 221 -23.03 3.28 0.10
CA GLY A 221 -22.45 3.22 1.43
C GLY A 221 -21.29 2.24 1.56
N LYS A 222 -20.76 2.12 2.78
CA LYS A 222 -19.64 1.24 3.14
C LYS A 222 -20.09 0.07 4.01
N LEU A 223 -19.53 -1.10 3.75
CA LEU A 223 -19.63 -2.30 4.58
C LEU A 223 -18.22 -2.81 4.88
N THR A 224 -17.86 -2.85 6.15
CA THR A 224 -16.65 -3.49 6.65
C THR A 224 -16.99 -4.82 7.30
N ILE A 225 -16.30 -5.89 6.92
CA ILE A 225 -16.45 -7.22 7.49
C ILE A 225 -15.11 -7.63 8.12
N THR A 226 -15.12 -8.11 9.35
CA THR A 226 -13.94 -8.64 10.03
C THR A 226 -14.24 -10.03 10.59
N ALA A 227 -13.57 -11.05 10.07
CA ALA A 227 -13.77 -12.43 10.49
C ALA A 227 -12.46 -13.08 10.95
N GLY A 228 -12.39 -13.49 12.21
CA GLY A 228 -11.23 -14.22 12.73
C GLY A 228 -11.27 -15.71 12.39
N THR A 229 -12.46 -16.32 12.42
CA THR A 229 -12.65 -17.78 12.25
C THR A 229 -13.63 -18.16 11.15
N GLU A 230 -14.43 -17.20 10.69
CA GLU A 230 -15.42 -17.38 9.64
C GLU A 230 -14.91 -16.86 8.29
N TYR A 231 -15.56 -17.25 7.19
CA TYR A 231 -15.41 -16.48 5.94
C TYR A 231 -15.97 -15.07 6.13
N GLY A 232 -15.53 -14.12 5.30
CA GLY A 232 -16.16 -12.80 5.28
C GLY A 232 -17.59 -12.89 4.71
N ILE A 233 -17.68 -13.30 3.45
CA ILE A 233 -18.95 -13.53 2.74
C ILE A 233 -18.92 -14.94 2.14
N HIS A 234 -20.00 -15.72 2.34
CA HIS A 234 -20.18 -17.00 1.66
C HIS A 234 -21.58 -17.10 1.07
N CYS A 235 -21.66 -17.35 -0.24
CA CYS A 235 -22.89 -17.52 -1.00
C CYS A 235 -22.89 -18.89 -1.71
N ASN A 236 -23.89 -19.72 -1.44
CA ASN A 236 -24.00 -21.06 -2.04
C ASN A 236 -24.50 -21.04 -3.50
N ASN A 237 -24.96 -19.89 -4.01
CA ASN A 237 -25.35 -19.70 -5.40
C ASN A 237 -24.55 -18.55 -6.04
N ASP A 238 -25.21 -17.59 -6.71
CA ASP A 238 -24.57 -16.47 -7.38
C ASP A 238 -24.39 -15.27 -6.43
N LEU A 239 -23.14 -14.83 -6.29
CA LEU A 239 -22.82 -13.61 -5.56
C LEU A 239 -22.55 -12.46 -6.53
N LYS A 240 -23.28 -11.35 -6.40
CA LYS A 240 -23.13 -10.16 -7.23
C LYS A 240 -22.77 -8.94 -6.38
N ILE A 241 -21.72 -8.22 -6.75
CA ILE A 241 -21.34 -6.93 -6.15
C ILE A 241 -21.58 -5.85 -7.21
N ASN A 242 -22.59 -5.02 -7.01
CA ASN A 242 -23.06 -4.02 -7.99
C ASN A 242 -22.86 -2.58 -7.51
N GLY A 243 -21.99 -2.34 -6.52
CA GLY A 243 -21.72 -1.00 -5.98
C GLY A 243 -21.39 -1.00 -4.49
N GLY A 244 -21.00 0.18 -3.99
CA GLY A 244 -20.66 0.44 -2.61
C GLY A 244 -19.17 0.20 -2.31
N THR A 245 -18.75 0.46 -1.08
CA THR A 245 -17.41 0.11 -0.60
C THR A 245 -17.50 -1.12 0.29
N LEU A 246 -16.88 -2.22 -0.13
CA LEU A 246 -16.78 -3.46 0.62
C LEU A 246 -15.34 -3.65 1.09
N ASP A 247 -15.11 -3.64 2.40
CA ASP A 247 -13.80 -3.79 3.05
C ASP A 247 -13.81 -5.06 3.91
N VAL A 248 -13.19 -6.13 3.42
CA VAL A 248 -13.24 -7.45 4.06
C VAL A 248 -11.87 -7.85 4.57
N LYS A 249 -11.80 -8.15 5.85
CA LYS A 249 -10.60 -8.63 6.53
C LYS A 249 -10.87 -9.99 7.13
N THR A 250 -10.07 -10.97 6.76
CA THR A 250 -10.16 -12.31 7.34
C THR A 250 -8.78 -12.77 7.79
N GLU A 251 -8.71 -13.49 8.90
CA GLU A 251 -7.43 -13.98 9.41
C GLU A 251 -7.05 -15.29 8.71
N ASN A 252 -7.74 -16.41 8.93
CA ASN A 252 -7.35 -17.74 8.37
C ASN A 252 -8.38 -18.32 7.37
N ALA A 253 -9.11 -17.48 6.65
CA ALA A 253 -10.23 -17.93 5.81
C ALA A 253 -10.38 -17.10 4.53
N ASP A 254 -11.08 -17.63 3.53
CA ASP A 254 -11.40 -16.89 2.31
C ASP A 254 -12.23 -15.63 2.63
N ALA A 255 -11.93 -14.50 1.98
CA ALA A 255 -12.65 -13.26 2.23
C ALA A 255 -14.04 -13.29 1.59
N VAL A 256 -14.12 -13.67 0.31
CA VAL A 256 -15.38 -13.76 -0.44
C VAL A 256 -15.45 -15.08 -1.19
N ARG A 257 -16.45 -15.89 -0.87
CA ARG A 257 -16.66 -17.22 -1.46
C ARG A 257 -18.04 -17.32 -2.09
N GLY A 258 -18.09 -17.48 -3.41
CA GLY A 258 -19.29 -17.89 -4.14
C GLY A 258 -19.16 -19.34 -4.57
N LYS A 259 -20.27 -20.06 -4.62
CA LYS A 259 -20.26 -21.45 -5.08
C LYS A 259 -20.59 -21.57 -6.56
N THR A 260 -21.67 -20.96 -7.04
CA THR A 260 -22.05 -21.03 -8.46
C THR A 260 -21.27 -20.01 -9.28
N SER A 261 -21.25 -18.75 -8.84
CA SER A 261 -20.46 -17.70 -9.48
C SER A 261 -20.18 -16.54 -8.52
N VAL A 262 -19.16 -15.75 -8.85
CA VAL A 262 -18.96 -14.42 -8.26
C VAL A 262 -18.83 -13.39 -9.38
N THR A 263 -19.60 -12.31 -9.30
CA THR A 263 -19.54 -11.20 -10.26
C THR A 263 -19.35 -9.87 -9.56
N VAL A 264 -18.30 -9.12 -9.91
CA VAL A 264 -18.13 -7.71 -9.54
C VAL A 264 -18.50 -6.86 -10.75
N LYS A 265 -19.55 -6.05 -10.63
CA LYS A 265 -20.01 -5.14 -11.68
C LYS A 265 -19.59 -3.70 -11.46
N ASP A 266 -19.58 -3.28 -10.21
CA ASP A 266 -19.21 -1.91 -9.81
C ASP A 266 -18.90 -1.86 -8.31
N GLY A 267 -18.39 -0.73 -7.82
CA GLY A 267 -18.03 -0.49 -6.43
C GLY A 267 -16.53 -0.59 -6.15
N ILE A 268 -16.15 -0.46 -4.88
CA ILE A 268 -14.79 -0.58 -4.38
C ILE A 268 -14.73 -1.80 -3.47
N VAL A 269 -13.94 -2.81 -3.83
CA VAL A 269 -13.74 -4.04 -3.06
C VAL A 269 -12.30 -4.08 -2.56
N LEU A 270 -12.11 -3.98 -1.25
CA LEU A 270 -10.81 -4.02 -0.57
C LEU A 270 -10.75 -5.28 0.27
N ILE A 271 -9.72 -6.11 0.07
CA ILE A 271 -9.56 -7.40 0.76
C ILE A 271 -8.15 -7.50 1.37
N ASP A 272 -8.08 -7.87 2.65
CA ASP A 272 -6.86 -8.29 3.34
C ASP A 272 -7.13 -9.64 4.04
N THR A 273 -6.56 -10.72 3.53
CA THR A 273 -6.82 -12.10 3.97
C THR A 273 -5.56 -12.96 3.96
N GLU A 274 -5.45 -13.97 4.83
CA GLU A 274 -4.48 -15.06 4.64
C GLU A 274 -5.06 -16.28 3.87
N GLY A 275 -6.38 -16.34 3.66
CA GLY A 275 -7.04 -17.29 2.77
C GLY A 275 -7.07 -16.82 1.31
N ASP A 276 -8.02 -17.32 0.51
CA ASP A 276 -8.24 -16.80 -0.84
C ASP A 276 -9.00 -15.46 -0.79
N GLY A 277 -8.72 -14.56 -1.75
CA GLY A 277 -9.38 -13.26 -1.83
C GLY A 277 -10.84 -13.38 -2.26
N ILE A 278 -11.05 -13.57 -3.56
CA ILE A 278 -12.38 -13.87 -4.12
C ILE A 278 -12.32 -15.23 -4.81
N LYS A 279 -13.20 -16.14 -4.40
CA LYS A 279 -13.23 -17.51 -4.87
C LYS A 279 -14.61 -17.91 -5.38
N SER A 280 -14.66 -18.43 -6.61
CA SER A 280 -15.79 -19.18 -7.14
C SER A 280 -15.46 -20.67 -7.16
N THR A 281 -16.18 -21.47 -6.36
CA THR A 281 -15.81 -22.88 -6.13
C THR A 281 -16.36 -23.88 -7.15
N LYS A 282 -17.32 -23.48 -8.01
CA LYS A 282 -17.84 -24.35 -9.09
C LYS A 282 -18.03 -23.67 -10.43
N GLY A 283 -17.95 -22.35 -10.51
CA GLY A 283 -18.18 -21.64 -11.76
C GLY A 283 -17.27 -20.44 -11.94
N ASN A 284 -17.78 -19.45 -12.68
CA ASN A 284 -16.98 -18.32 -13.14
C ASN A 284 -16.71 -17.31 -12.02
N LEU A 285 -15.65 -16.53 -12.22
CA LEU A 285 -15.41 -15.26 -11.53
C LEU A 285 -15.30 -14.16 -12.58
N ASP A 286 -16.24 -13.21 -12.54
CA ASP A 286 -16.31 -12.12 -13.53
C ASP A 286 -16.12 -10.77 -12.85
N VAL A 287 -15.25 -9.92 -13.40
CA VAL A 287 -15.12 -8.51 -13.02
C VAL A 287 -15.41 -7.67 -14.26
N THR A 288 -16.51 -6.92 -14.25
CA THR A 288 -16.98 -6.12 -15.39
C THR A 288 -16.85 -4.61 -15.14
N GLY A 289 -16.45 -4.21 -13.94
CA GLY A 289 -16.30 -2.81 -13.53
C GLY A 289 -15.89 -2.68 -12.06
N GLY A 290 -15.80 -1.44 -11.57
CA GLY A 290 -15.36 -1.11 -10.21
C GLY A 290 -13.85 -1.19 -9.98
N THR A 291 -13.45 -1.10 -8.71
CA THR A 291 -12.07 -1.22 -8.24
C THR A 291 -11.97 -2.40 -7.28
N VAL A 292 -11.10 -3.36 -7.58
CA VAL A 292 -10.84 -4.55 -6.76
C VAL A 292 -9.39 -4.55 -6.33
N GLN A 293 -9.13 -4.48 -5.02
CA GLN A 293 -7.80 -4.49 -4.43
C GLN A 293 -7.72 -5.63 -3.42
N ILE A 294 -6.82 -6.59 -3.65
CA ILE A 294 -6.72 -7.82 -2.88
C ILE A 294 -5.29 -8.04 -2.42
N LYS A 295 -5.14 -8.17 -1.10
CA LYS A 295 -3.98 -8.77 -0.44
C LYS A 295 -4.43 -10.11 0.13
N SER A 296 -3.89 -11.20 -0.41
CA SER A 296 -4.26 -12.58 -0.09
C SER A 296 -3.04 -13.39 0.35
N GLY A 297 -3.20 -14.29 1.31
CA GLY A 297 -2.20 -15.30 1.71
C GLY A 297 -2.22 -16.55 0.82
N LYS A 298 -3.21 -16.68 -0.06
CA LYS A 298 -3.33 -17.76 -1.05
C LYS A 298 -3.60 -17.16 -2.43
N ASP A 299 -4.69 -17.54 -3.10
CA ASP A 299 -5.03 -17.02 -4.42
C ASP A 299 -5.74 -15.68 -4.24
N ALA A 300 -5.32 -14.63 -4.95
CA ALA A 300 -6.01 -13.35 -4.87
C ALA A 300 -7.38 -13.44 -5.58
N LEU A 301 -7.42 -13.99 -6.79
CA LEU A 301 -8.64 -14.35 -7.50
C LEU A 301 -8.61 -15.83 -7.91
N GLN A 302 -9.67 -16.56 -7.59
CA GLN A 302 -9.81 -17.98 -7.94
C GLN A 302 -11.17 -18.30 -8.56
N SER A 303 -11.17 -19.05 -9.67
CA SER A 303 -12.37 -19.68 -10.23
C SER A 303 -12.15 -21.14 -10.60
N GLU A 304 -13.20 -21.95 -10.52
CA GLU A 304 -13.17 -23.35 -10.95
C GLU A 304 -13.27 -23.48 -12.47
N THR A 305 -14.03 -22.60 -13.12
CA THR A 305 -14.18 -22.56 -14.58
C THR A 305 -13.43 -21.37 -15.15
N GLU A 306 -14.10 -20.42 -15.81
CA GLU A 306 -13.46 -19.28 -16.45
C GLU A 306 -13.29 -18.11 -15.48
N MET A 307 -12.36 -17.22 -15.81
CA MET A 307 -12.24 -15.91 -15.14
C MET A 307 -12.27 -14.83 -16.20
N ASN A 308 -13.23 -13.90 -16.11
CA ASN A 308 -13.39 -12.86 -17.10
C ASN A 308 -13.20 -11.48 -16.46
N LEU A 309 -12.07 -10.84 -16.76
CA LEU A 309 -11.78 -9.47 -16.36
C LEU A 309 -12.09 -8.56 -17.55
N LEU A 310 -13.32 -8.05 -17.56
CA LEU A 310 -14.00 -7.37 -18.67
C LEU A 310 -14.18 -5.86 -18.45
N GLY A 311 -13.43 -5.27 -17.51
CA GLY A 311 -13.53 -3.86 -17.13
C GLY A 311 -12.95 -3.58 -15.74
N GLY A 312 -12.97 -2.31 -15.34
CA GLY A 312 -12.56 -1.87 -14.01
C GLY A 312 -11.04 -1.89 -13.77
N THR A 313 -10.66 -1.69 -12.51
CA THR A 313 -9.27 -1.76 -12.04
C THR A 313 -9.12 -2.91 -11.06
N VAL A 314 -8.17 -3.81 -11.31
CA VAL A 314 -7.91 -5.00 -10.49
C VAL A 314 -6.46 -5.04 -10.05
N GLN A 315 -6.24 -5.07 -8.74
CA GLN A 315 -4.95 -5.30 -8.11
C GLN A 315 -5.03 -6.58 -7.28
N ALA A 316 -4.47 -7.68 -7.80
CA ALA A 316 -4.56 -9.03 -7.24
C ALA A 316 -3.19 -9.50 -6.72
N CYS A 317 -2.89 -9.23 -5.45
CA CYS A 317 -1.64 -9.60 -4.79
C CYS A 317 -1.84 -10.83 -3.89
N GLY A 318 -1.39 -12.00 -4.33
CA GLY A 318 -1.52 -13.28 -3.60
C GLY A 318 -0.23 -14.08 -3.57
N ASP A 319 -0.27 -15.31 -3.08
CA ASP A 319 0.76 -16.31 -3.37
C ASP A 319 0.64 -16.75 -4.84
N ARG A 320 -0.60 -16.83 -5.34
CA ARG A 320 -0.92 -16.76 -6.76
C ARG A 320 -1.82 -15.55 -7.04
N GLY A 321 -1.55 -14.85 -8.14
CA GLY A 321 -2.34 -13.68 -8.53
C GLY A 321 -3.72 -14.10 -9.03
N LEU A 322 -3.74 -14.79 -10.18
CA LEU A 322 -4.95 -15.29 -10.81
C LEU A 322 -4.88 -16.81 -11.01
N LYS A 323 -5.91 -17.52 -10.53
CA LYS A 323 -6.06 -18.97 -10.69
C LYS A 323 -7.42 -19.30 -11.29
N ALA A 324 -7.45 -19.91 -12.46
CA ALA A 324 -8.69 -20.44 -13.04
C ALA A 324 -8.51 -21.90 -13.49
N GLY A 325 -9.54 -22.73 -13.35
CA GLY A 325 -9.53 -24.07 -13.96
C GLY A 325 -9.70 -24.04 -15.48
N GLY A 326 -10.31 -22.99 -16.01
CA GLY A 326 -10.47 -22.68 -17.43
C GLY A 326 -9.65 -21.45 -17.85
N ALA A 327 -10.06 -20.80 -18.95
CA ALA A 327 -9.35 -19.66 -19.51
C ALA A 327 -9.55 -18.39 -18.67
N ILE A 328 -8.49 -17.58 -18.61
CA ILE A 328 -8.54 -16.21 -18.08
C ILE A 328 -8.60 -15.22 -19.25
N THR A 329 -9.65 -14.40 -19.27
CA THR A 329 -9.92 -13.40 -20.30
C THR A 329 -9.68 -11.99 -19.77
N LEU A 330 -8.97 -11.17 -20.55
CA LEU A 330 -8.71 -9.75 -20.29
C LEU A 330 -9.32 -8.92 -21.43
N ASP A 331 -10.23 -8.01 -21.10
CA ASP A 331 -10.87 -7.09 -22.06
C ASP A 331 -11.35 -5.82 -21.35
N GLY A 332 -10.65 -4.69 -21.51
CA GLY A 332 -11.03 -3.43 -20.87
C GLY A 332 -10.63 -3.26 -19.40
N THR A 333 -10.00 -4.26 -18.76
CA THR A 333 -9.51 -4.16 -17.37
C THR A 333 -8.11 -3.58 -17.29
N THR A 334 -7.89 -2.64 -16.36
CA THR A 334 -6.54 -2.30 -15.89
C THR A 334 -6.15 -3.24 -14.75
N LEU A 335 -5.13 -4.07 -14.98
CA LEU A 335 -4.74 -5.19 -14.12
C LEU A 335 -3.29 -5.09 -13.66
N LEU A 336 -3.10 -5.23 -12.35
CA LEU A 336 -1.87 -5.73 -11.75
C LEU A 336 -2.16 -7.02 -10.97
N ALA A 337 -1.61 -8.15 -11.40
CA ALA A 337 -1.57 -9.35 -10.57
C ALA A 337 -0.13 -9.66 -10.18
N THR A 338 0.18 -9.67 -8.89
CA THR A 338 1.53 -10.00 -8.38
C THR A 338 1.47 -11.20 -7.47
N ALA A 339 2.51 -12.02 -7.49
CA ALA A 339 2.54 -13.22 -6.68
C ALA A 339 3.93 -13.70 -6.29
N THR A 340 4.03 -14.55 -5.26
CA THR A 340 5.27 -15.24 -4.89
C THR A 340 5.48 -16.55 -5.64
N ASP A 341 4.40 -17.20 -6.10
CA ASP A 341 4.46 -18.51 -6.77
C ASP A 341 4.13 -18.44 -8.26
N ASN A 342 3.03 -17.77 -8.63
CA ASN A 342 2.65 -17.54 -10.02
C ASN A 342 1.66 -16.38 -10.16
N ALA A 343 1.95 -15.42 -11.05
CA ALA A 343 1.03 -14.31 -11.31
C ALA A 343 -0.29 -14.75 -11.96
N CYS A 344 -0.26 -15.75 -12.86
CA CYS A 344 -1.42 -16.13 -13.65
C CYS A 344 -1.32 -17.57 -14.19
N GLU A 345 -2.37 -18.36 -13.96
CA GLU A 345 -2.52 -19.68 -14.54
C GLU A 345 -3.64 -19.71 -15.58
N ASN A 346 -3.35 -20.22 -16.79
CA ASN A 346 -4.31 -20.33 -17.90
C ASN A 346 -4.74 -18.99 -18.53
N LEU A 347 -3.80 -18.04 -18.68
CA LEU A 347 -4.03 -16.84 -19.48
C LEU A 347 -4.44 -17.23 -20.91
N GLY A 348 -5.67 -16.87 -21.30
CA GLY A 348 -6.17 -17.09 -22.65
C GLY A 348 -5.49 -16.17 -23.67
N ALA A 349 -5.55 -16.56 -24.94
CA ALA A 349 -5.18 -15.65 -26.03
C ALA A 349 -6.26 -14.55 -26.16
N THR A 350 -6.04 -13.44 -25.45
CA THR A 350 -6.97 -12.31 -25.36
C THR A 350 -6.60 -11.20 -26.35
N ALA A 351 -7.54 -10.32 -26.66
CA ALA A 351 -7.26 -9.17 -27.54
C ALA A 351 -6.44 -8.09 -26.80
N GLN A 352 -6.67 -7.90 -25.50
CA GLN A 352 -5.94 -6.95 -24.69
C GLN A 352 -4.52 -7.46 -24.40
N PRO A 353 -3.48 -6.67 -24.69
CA PRO A 353 -2.11 -7.11 -24.47
C PRO A 353 -1.71 -7.04 -22.99
N SER A 354 -0.80 -7.92 -22.61
CA SER A 354 -0.25 -8.02 -21.28
C SER A 354 1.26 -8.22 -21.31
N ILE A 355 1.87 -8.09 -20.14
CA ILE A 355 3.28 -8.40 -19.86
C ILE A 355 3.29 -9.25 -18.58
N GLN A 356 3.70 -10.51 -18.71
CA GLN A 356 4.03 -11.37 -17.57
C GLN A 356 5.54 -11.37 -17.36
N ALA A 357 5.98 -11.18 -16.12
CA ALA A 357 7.38 -11.11 -15.72
C ALA A 357 7.63 -12.00 -14.51
N ALA A 358 8.65 -12.87 -14.62
CA ALA A 358 9.20 -13.66 -13.53
C ALA A 358 10.56 -13.09 -13.14
N PHE A 359 10.66 -12.59 -11.91
CA PHE A 359 11.82 -11.90 -11.39
C PHE A 359 12.83 -12.88 -10.77
N VAL A 360 14.12 -12.58 -10.94
CA VAL A 360 15.22 -13.35 -10.34
C VAL A 360 15.23 -13.25 -8.82
N LYS A 361 14.91 -12.06 -8.28
CA LYS A 361 14.74 -11.83 -6.85
C LYS A 361 13.29 -11.58 -6.46
N GLU A 362 12.94 -11.85 -5.22
CA GLU A 362 11.70 -11.44 -4.60
C GLU A 362 11.81 -9.96 -4.21
N TRP A 363 10.88 -9.16 -4.72
CA TRP A 363 10.76 -7.75 -4.40
C TRP A 363 9.93 -7.59 -3.13
N SER A 364 10.35 -6.69 -2.24
CA SER A 364 9.58 -6.33 -1.05
C SER A 364 8.24 -5.67 -1.42
N LYS A 365 7.27 -5.68 -0.50
CA LYS A 365 6.04 -4.86 -0.65
C LYS A 365 6.38 -3.37 -0.79
N ASN A 366 5.44 -2.55 -1.28
CA ASN A 366 5.65 -1.11 -1.52
C ASN A 366 6.74 -0.82 -2.59
N ASN A 367 7.02 -1.80 -3.46
CA ASN A 367 7.80 -1.61 -4.67
C ASN A 367 6.83 -1.59 -5.85
N PRO A 368 6.46 -0.42 -6.39
CA PRO A 368 5.52 -0.32 -7.51
C PRO A 368 6.04 -0.97 -8.78
N LEU A 369 5.11 -1.39 -9.63
CA LEU A 369 5.38 -1.82 -11.00
C LEU A 369 4.89 -0.75 -11.97
N THR A 370 5.84 -0.17 -12.68
CA THR A 370 5.59 0.95 -13.61
C THR A 370 6.00 0.54 -15.02
N LEU A 371 5.14 0.78 -16.00
CA LEU A 371 5.48 0.72 -17.41
C LEU A 371 5.65 2.13 -17.94
N THR A 372 6.69 2.34 -18.75
CA THR A 372 6.99 3.64 -19.37
C THR A 372 7.04 3.54 -20.88
N ASP A 373 6.69 4.64 -21.55
CA ASP A 373 6.96 4.83 -22.98
C ASP A 373 8.46 5.08 -23.24
N THR A 374 8.82 5.30 -24.52
CA THR A 374 10.21 5.59 -24.91
C THR A 374 10.76 6.92 -24.38
N GLY A 375 9.89 7.82 -23.93
CA GLY A 375 10.23 9.09 -23.28
C GLY A 375 10.30 9.00 -21.75
N LYS A 376 10.21 7.79 -21.16
CA LYS A 376 10.14 7.53 -19.72
C LYS A 376 8.87 8.08 -19.04
N HIS A 377 7.81 8.41 -19.79
CA HIS A 377 6.53 8.76 -19.18
C HIS A 377 5.79 7.49 -18.76
N ALA A 378 5.26 7.48 -17.53
CA ALA A 378 4.47 6.36 -17.04
C ALA A 378 3.18 6.20 -17.87
N VAL A 379 2.96 4.99 -18.40
CA VAL A 379 1.73 4.56 -19.07
C VAL A 379 0.93 3.56 -18.23
N PHE A 380 1.56 3.01 -17.20
CA PHE A 380 0.97 2.18 -16.17
C PHE A 380 1.77 2.39 -14.89
N ASP A 381 1.10 2.58 -13.76
CA ASP A 381 1.74 2.62 -12.46
C ASP A 381 0.80 2.09 -11.39
N MET A 382 1.22 1.04 -10.69
CA MET A 382 0.48 0.49 -9.56
C MET A 382 1.45 -0.01 -8.50
N ASN A 383 1.17 0.33 -7.24
CA ASN A 383 1.96 -0.16 -6.12
C ASN A 383 1.70 -1.66 -5.85
N THR A 384 2.45 -2.27 -4.93
CA THR A 384 2.31 -3.68 -4.55
C THR A 384 1.99 -3.84 -3.07
N LEU A 385 1.01 -4.70 -2.75
CA LEU A 385 0.47 -4.84 -1.39
C LEU A 385 1.22 -5.88 -0.54
N LYS A 386 1.91 -6.79 -1.21
CA LYS A 386 2.75 -7.87 -0.68
C LYS A 386 4.06 -7.94 -1.47
N LYS A 387 5.01 -8.70 -0.92
CA LYS A 387 6.20 -9.14 -1.65
C LYS A 387 5.82 -9.96 -2.89
N TYR A 388 6.65 -9.95 -3.92
CA TYR A 388 6.35 -10.64 -5.18
C TYR A 388 7.60 -11.08 -5.93
N ARG A 389 7.45 -12.16 -6.69
CA ARG A 389 8.44 -12.69 -7.65
C ARG A 389 7.86 -12.80 -9.06
N TYR A 390 6.54 -12.75 -9.19
CA TYR A 390 5.85 -12.82 -10.47
C TYR A 390 4.89 -11.64 -10.59
N ALA A 391 4.76 -11.12 -11.80
CA ALA A 391 3.78 -10.09 -12.13
C ALA A 391 3.11 -10.36 -13.47
N LEU A 392 1.83 -10.02 -13.58
CA LEU A 392 1.08 -9.87 -14.81
C LEU A 392 0.51 -8.45 -14.82
N ILE A 393 0.90 -7.69 -15.83
CA ILE A 393 0.48 -6.31 -16.04
C ILE A 393 -0.33 -6.26 -17.33
N SER A 394 -1.50 -5.63 -17.30
CA SER A 394 -2.30 -5.38 -18.50
C SER A 394 -3.10 -4.10 -18.32
N ALA A 395 -3.28 -3.34 -19.39
CA ALA A 395 -4.19 -2.21 -19.40
C ALA A 395 -4.77 -2.02 -20.81
N PRO A 396 -5.97 -1.42 -20.94
CA PRO A 396 -6.62 -1.23 -22.24
C PRO A 396 -5.79 -0.39 -23.21
N ASP A 397 -4.98 0.52 -22.68
CA ASP A 397 -4.16 1.46 -23.46
C ASP A 397 -2.83 0.85 -23.92
N LEU A 398 -2.47 -0.34 -23.44
CA LEU A 398 -1.29 -1.06 -23.93
C LEU A 398 -1.53 -1.52 -25.37
N GLN A 399 -0.47 -1.46 -26.17
CA GLN A 399 -0.47 -1.83 -27.58
C GLN A 399 0.40 -3.07 -27.84
N THR A 400 -0.16 -4.03 -28.59
CA THR A 400 0.55 -5.24 -29.01
C THR A 400 1.80 -4.92 -29.82
N GLY A 401 2.94 -5.51 -29.44
CA GLY A 401 4.23 -5.38 -30.11
C GLY A 401 5.01 -4.11 -29.73
N VAL A 402 4.42 -3.18 -28.98
CA VAL A 402 5.11 -1.99 -28.48
C VAL A 402 5.96 -2.38 -27.27
N ASN A 403 7.23 -1.94 -27.28
CA ASN A 403 8.14 -2.12 -26.15
C ASN A 403 7.94 -1.01 -25.12
N TYR A 404 7.78 -1.42 -23.86
CA TYR A 404 7.73 -0.53 -22.70
C TYR A 404 8.98 -0.75 -21.85
N GLY A 405 9.43 0.31 -21.16
CA GLY A 405 10.38 0.16 -20.06
C GLY A 405 9.63 -0.35 -18.83
N LEU A 406 10.10 -1.44 -18.22
CA LEU A 406 9.54 -1.98 -16.98
C LEU A 406 10.42 -1.57 -15.80
N TRP A 407 9.77 -1.11 -14.74
CA TRP A 407 10.42 -0.65 -13.50
C TRP A 407 9.76 -1.32 -12.31
N ALA A 408 10.57 -1.84 -11.39
CA ALA A 408 10.13 -2.41 -10.12
C ALA A 408 10.77 -1.60 -8.99
N GLY A 409 9.96 -1.06 -8.06
CA GLY A 409 10.50 -0.19 -7.00
C GLY A 409 11.14 1.10 -7.52
N GLY A 410 10.73 1.57 -8.70
CA GLY A 410 11.38 2.69 -9.38
C GLY A 410 12.75 2.36 -10.00
N ILE A 411 13.17 1.09 -10.00
CA ILE A 411 14.45 0.64 -10.55
C ILE A 411 14.20 -0.08 -11.87
N GLN A 412 14.94 0.28 -12.92
CA GLN A 412 14.75 -0.33 -14.24
C GLN A 412 15.16 -1.80 -14.19
N VAL A 413 14.31 -2.67 -14.74
CA VAL A 413 14.63 -4.08 -14.91
C VAL A 413 14.89 -4.41 -16.38
N GLU A 414 15.62 -5.50 -16.59
CA GLU A 414 15.95 -6.03 -17.89
C GLU A 414 15.67 -7.53 -17.97
N LYS A 415 15.48 -8.00 -19.20
CA LYS A 415 15.45 -9.42 -19.56
C LYS A 415 16.59 -9.71 -20.52
N ASN A 416 17.50 -10.61 -20.15
CA ASN A 416 18.67 -10.97 -20.96
C ASN A 416 19.48 -9.75 -21.45
N GLY A 417 19.75 -8.75 -20.60
CA GLY A 417 20.48 -7.54 -20.98
C GLY A 417 19.68 -6.52 -21.81
N GLN A 418 18.35 -6.62 -21.84
CA GLN A 418 17.47 -5.73 -22.59
C GLN A 418 16.35 -5.15 -21.72
N THR A 419 16.21 -3.83 -21.72
CA THR A 419 15.23 -3.09 -20.91
C THR A 419 13.83 -2.96 -21.53
N GLY A 420 13.65 -3.42 -22.77
CA GLY A 420 12.38 -3.35 -23.51
C GLY A 420 11.51 -4.59 -23.36
N PHE A 421 10.25 -4.39 -22.94
CA PHE A 421 9.24 -5.43 -22.76
C PHE A 421 8.09 -5.21 -23.74
N ALA A 422 8.01 -6.03 -24.79
CA ALA A 422 6.93 -5.96 -25.76
C ALA A 422 5.65 -6.56 -25.17
N ALA A 423 4.56 -5.78 -25.17
CA ALA A 423 3.26 -6.30 -24.74
C ALA A 423 2.63 -7.18 -25.84
N SER A 424 1.96 -8.26 -25.47
CA SER A 424 1.19 -9.11 -26.41
C SER A 424 0.13 -9.90 -25.65
N ALA A 425 -0.75 -10.63 -26.33
CA ALA A 425 -1.80 -11.43 -25.69
C ALA A 425 -1.27 -12.41 -24.62
N THR A 426 -0.04 -12.90 -24.78
CA THR A 426 0.58 -13.90 -23.88
C THR A 426 2.08 -13.62 -23.69
N ALA A 427 2.50 -12.35 -23.57
CA ALA A 427 3.92 -12.05 -23.40
C ALA A 427 4.39 -12.56 -22.03
N ASN A 428 5.39 -13.44 -22.01
CA ASN A 428 5.99 -13.96 -20.78
C ASN A 428 7.50 -13.81 -20.82
N TYR A 429 8.05 -13.18 -19.78
CA TYR A 429 9.46 -12.87 -19.64
C TYR A 429 10.01 -13.53 -18.37
N GLU A 430 11.03 -14.35 -18.53
CA GLU A 430 11.72 -15.04 -17.45
C GLU A 430 13.08 -14.39 -17.18
N GLY A 431 13.59 -14.56 -15.96
CA GLY A 431 14.91 -14.05 -15.57
C GLY A 431 14.96 -12.51 -15.60
N VAL A 432 13.84 -11.86 -15.28
CA VAL A 432 13.76 -10.40 -15.19
C VAL A 432 14.51 -9.94 -13.95
N ASN A 433 15.43 -8.99 -14.10
CA ASN A 433 16.21 -8.51 -12.97
C ASN A 433 16.67 -7.06 -13.16
N ASN A 434 17.03 -6.37 -12.09
CA ASN A 434 17.80 -5.13 -12.19
C ASN A 434 19.30 -5.42 -12.26
N THR A 435 20.07 -4.41 -12.66
CA THR A 435 21.51 -4.34 -12.45
C THR A 435 21.80 -3.42 -11.25
N ASP A 436 23.04 -3.46 -10.75
CA ASP A 436 23.56 -2.54 -9.73
C ASP A 436 23.71 -1.08 -10.21
N THR A 437 23.63 -0.89 -11.52
CA THR A 437 23.79 0.37 -12.26
C THR A 437 22.51 0.78 -12.99
N ALA A 438 21.37 0.16 -12.65
CA ALA A 438 20.10 0.41 -13.29
C ALA A 438 19.66 1.88 -13.17
N ASP A 439 19.02 2.39 -14.21
CA ASP A 439 18.34 3.69 -14.17
C ASP A 439 17.29 3.69 -13.06
N LEU A 440 16.96 4.87 -12.54
CA LEU A 440 15.98 5.07 -11.46
C LEU A 440 14.91 6.09 -11.86
N LEU A 441 13.62 5.77 -11.70
CA LEU A 441 12.53 6.72 -11.96
C LEU A 441 12.56 7.92 -11.00
N TYR A 442 12.86 7.66 -9.73
CA TYR A 442 12.96 8.72 -8.72
C TYR A 442 14.26 9.55 -8.83
N SER A 443 15.17 9.25 -9.77
CA SER A 443 16.41 10.03 -9.94
C SER A 443 16.18 11.47 -10.36
N ASP A 444 15.03 11.78 -10.96
CA ASP A 444 14.67 13.15 -11.33
C ASP A 444 14.57 14.09 -10.12
N PHE A 445 14.33 13.57 -8.91
CA PHE A 445 14.36 14.32 -7.65
C PHE A 445 15.78 14.56 -7.11
N PHE A 446 16.77 13.96 -7.75
CA PHE A 446 18.18 14.12 -7.44
C PHE A 446 18.96 14.69 -8.64
N ASP A 447 18.29 15.39 -9.54
CA ASP A 447 18.91 16.08 -10.66
C ASP A 447 19.78 17.23 -10.16
N GLN A 448 21.09 16.99 -10.19
CA GLN A 448 22.12 17.92 -9.79
C GLN A 448 22.24 19.19 -10.65
N SER A 449 21.52 19.30 -11.77
CA SER A 449 21.51 20.50 -12.63
C SER A 449 20.67 21.65 -12.05
N ARG A 450 19.86 21.38 -11.01
CA ARG A 450 18.97 22.36 -10.37
C ARG A 450 18.91 22.19 -8.85
N VAL A 451 18.33 23.18 -8.18
CA VAL A 451 17.92 23.06 -6.77
C VAL A 451 16.45 22.68 -6.75
N HIS A 452 16.12 21.56 -6.11
CA HIS A 452 14.76 21.04 -5.98
C HIS A 452 13.93 21.86 -4.97
N LYS A 453 12.63 21.58 -4.93
CA LYS A 453 11.72 22.16 -3.95
C LYS A 453 11.00 21.06 -3.18
N VAL A 454 11.14 21.11 -1.85
CA VAL A 454 10.35 20.28 -0.92
C VAL A 454 9.52 21.20 -0.05
N GLU A 455 8.20 21.02 -0.01
CA GLU A 455 7.32 21.77 0.91
C GLU A 455 6.74 20.81 1.95
N VAL A 456 6.98 21.11 3.22
CA VAL A 456 6.33 20.44 4.35
C VAL A 456 5.09 21.25 4.74
N LYS A 457 3.95 20.58 4.80
CA LYS A 457 2.69 21.13 5.29
C LYS A 457 2.33 20.49 6.62
N MET A 458 2.28 21.32 7.66
CA MET A 458 2.02 20.88 9.02
C MET A 458 1.46 22.06 9.82
N PRO A 459 0.42 21.89 10.65
CA PRO A 459 -0.07 22.97 11.51
C PRO A 459 1.05 23.58 12.36
N ASP A 460 1.14 24.92 12.42
CA ASP A 460 2.25 25.62 13.11
C ASP A 460 2.44 25.18 14.57
N ALA A 461 1.36 24.83 15.27
CA ALA A 461 1.43 24.33 16.64
C ALA A 461 2.14 22.97 16.71
N THR A 462 1.82 22.07 15.78
CA THR A 462 2.46 20.75 15.65
C THR A 462 3.92 20.89 15.24
N TRP A 463 4.25 21.82 14.33
CA TRP A 463 5.65 22.07 13.95
C TRP A 463 6.49 22.55 15.14
N ARG A 464 5.97 23.50 15.93
CA ARG A 464 6.68 23.97 17.14
C ARG A 464 6.90 22.84 18.16
N ASP A 465 5.91 21.98 18.34
CA ASP A 465 5.99 20.83 19.23
C ASP A 465 7.04 19.81 18.73
N PHE A 466 7.00 19.48 17.44
CA PHE A 466 7.98 18.64 16.78
C PHE A 466 9.43 19.14 16.99
N ILE A 467 9.68 20.43 16.75
CA ILE A 467 11.01 21.01 16.93
C ILE A 467 11.46 21.04 18.39
N ALA A 468 10.54 21.28 19.33
CA ALA A 468 10.83 21.24 20.77
C ALA A 468 11.26 19.84 21.24
N HIS A 469 10.79 18.79 20.58
CA HIS A 469 11.13 17.39 20.85
C HIS A 469 12.17 16.82 19.85
N SER A 470 13.01 17.68 19.28
CA SER A 470 14.02 17.28 18.27
C SER A 470 15.01 16.22 18.73
N GLN A 471 15.25 16.07 20.04
CA GLN A 471 16.17 15.06 20.59
C GLN A 471 15.56 13.65 20.66
N ASP A 472 14.24 13.53 20.61
CA ASP A 472 13.56 12.23 20.70
C ASP A 472 13.68 11.43 19.39
N GLU A 473 14.01 12.12 18.28
CA GLU A 473 13.98 11.59 16.91
C GLU A 473 12.69 10.84 16.56
N ALA A 474 11.57 11.26 17.17
CA ALA A 474 10.25 10.71 16.91
C ALA A 474 9.71 11.21 15.56
N TYR A 475 8.96 10.34 14.89
CA TYR A 475 8.25 10.73 13.67
C TYR A 475 6.97 11.49 14.00
N TYR A 476 6.73 12.56 13.26
CA TYR A 476 5.49 13.33 13.20
C TYR A 476 4.87 13.19 11.81
N ALA A 477 3.54 13.24 11.73
CA ALA A 477 2.82 13.21 10.45
C ALA A 477 2.79 14.60 9.81
N CYS A 478 3.05 14.67 8.51
CA CYS A 478 2.92 15.88 7.69
C CYS A 478 2.52 15.50 6.26
N ASP A 479 2.04 16.47 5.49
CA ASP A 479 2.00 16.32 4.03
C ASP A 479 3.29 16.90 3.45
N ILE A 480 3.77 16.31 2.37
CA ILE A 480 4.96 16.77 1.67
C ILE A 480 4.63 17.03 0.20
N VAL A 481 5.21 18.10 -0.37
CA VAL A 481 5.15 18.37 -1.80
C VAL A 481 6.56 18.32 -2.35
N ILE A 482 6.82 17.40 -3.27
CA ILE A 482 8.13 17.19 -3.91
C ILE A 482 8.01 17.68 -5.35
N ASP A 483 8.69 18.77 -5.70
CA ASP A 483 8.66 19.39 -7.04
C ASP A 483 7.25 19.61 -7.64
N GLY A 484 6.23 19.72 -6.77
CA GLY A 484 4.82 19.93 -7.14
C GLY A 484 3.90 18.73 -6.91
N GLU A 485 4.45 17.52 -6.70
CA GLU A 485 3.70 16.31 -6.40
C GLU A 485 3.41 16.21 -4.89
N THR A 486 2.14 16.05 -4.50
CA THR A 486 1.72 16.05 -3.09
C THR A 486 1.52 14.63 -2.57
N TYR A 487 2.04 14.36 -1.38
CA TYR A 487 1.86 13.11 -0.63
C TYR A 487 1.40 13.44 0.79
N GLU A 488 0.30 12.83 1.22
CA GLU A 488 -0.31 13.08 2.52
C GLU A 488 0.21 12.09 3.57
N ASN A 489 0.13 12.45 4.85
CA ASN A 489 0.41 11.52 5.95
C ASN A 489 1.81 10.85 5.88
N VAL A 490 2.82 11.62 5.47
CA VAL A 490 4.23 11.25 5.45
C VAL A 490 4.85 11.42 6.83
N GLY A 491 5.87 10.62 7.17
CA GLY A 491 6.64 10.79 8.38
C GLY A 491 7.81 11.76 8.22
N ILE A 492 7.90 12.76 9.09
CA ILE A 492 9.09 13.60 9.26
C ILE A 492 9.67 13.41 10.66
N ARG A 493 11.00 13.32 10.75
CA ARG A 493 11.72 13.41 12.03
C ARG A 493 13.01 14.18 11.90
N THR A 494 13.51 14.71 13.00
CA THR A 494 14.90 15.18 13.10
C THR A 494 15.86 13.99 13.02
N LYS A 495 17.09 14.23 12.54
CA LYS A 495 18.15 13.22 12.48
C LYS A 495 19.52 13.80 12.79
N GLY A 496 20.44 12.89 13.09
CA GLY A 496 21.86 13.15 13.28
C GLY A 496 22.21 13.10 14.75
N HIS A 497 23.44 12.68 15.07
CA HIS A 497 23.91 12.65 16.44
C HIS A 497 24.41 14.04 16.87
N SER A 498 25.63 14.38 16.46
CA SER A 498 26.28 15.64 16.84
C SER A 498 25.56 16.87 16.28
N SER A 499 25.16 16.85 15.00
CA SER A 499 24.50 18.00 14.35
C SER A 499 23.14 18.31 14.96
N ASN A 500 22.37 17.31 15.40
CA ASN A 500 21.12 17.52 16.12
C ASN A 500 21.37 18.10 17.51
N GLN A 501 22.31 17.50 18.25
CA GLN A 501 22.66 17.95 19.60
C GLN A 501 23.17 19.39 19.61
N PHE A 502 24.03 19.78 18.67
CA PHE A 502 24.57 21.14 18.61
C PHE A 502 23.52 22.19 18.26
N VAL A 503 22.61 21.89 17.31
CA VAL A 503 21.50 22.78 16.98
C VAL A 503 20.57 22.96 18.19
N TYR A 504 20.24 21.87 18.88
CA TYR A 504 19.43 21.92 20.11
C TYR A 504 20.10 22.75 21.23
N GLN A 505 21.41 22.57 21.44
CA GLN A 505 22.17 23.31 22.46
C GLN A 505 22.35 24.80 22.13
N ALA A 506 22.39 25.16 20.84
CA ALA A 506 22.47 26.56 20.42
C ALA A 506 21.21 27.36 20.79
N GLY A 507 20.05 26.69 20.93
CA GLY A 507 18.80 27.28 21.38
C GLY A 507 18.28 28.42 20.49
N ASP A 508 17.59 29.38 21.10
CA ASP A 508 16.94 30.53 20.43
C ASP A 508 17.94 31.56 19.85
N ALA A 509 19.25 31.25 19.83
CA ALA A 509 20.28 32.04 19.17
C ALA A 509 20.14 32.06 17.63
N GLY A 510 19.01 31.60 17.08
CA GLY A 510 18.58 31.89 15.71
C GLY A 510 18.73 30.75 14.71
N HIS A 511 18.99 29.52 15.14
CA HIS A 511 19.16 28.40 14.20
C HIS A 511 18.41 27.15 14.67
N ASP A 512 17.14 27.01 14.30
CA ASP A 512 16.32 25.78 14.33
C ASP A 512 16.53 24.93 13.05
N LYS A 513 17.70 25.06 12.40
CA LYS A 513 18.03 24.33 11.16
C LYS A 513 18.46 22.89 11.46
N TYR A 514 17.52 22.04 11.82
CA TYR A 514 17.75 20.61 11.99
C TYR A 514 17.90 19.90 10.65
N SER A 515 18.63 18.78 10.63
CA SER A 515 18.53 17.82 9.52
C SER A 515 17.24 17.03 9.66
N PHE A 516 16.58 16.72 8.54
CA PHE A 516 15.34 15.96 8.53
C PHE A 516 15.51 14.65 7.77
N ARG A 517 14.85 13.59 8.28
CA ARG A 517 14.58 12.36 7.55
C ARG A 517 13.10 12.32 7.22
N ILE A 518 12.80 12.10 5.95
CA ILE A 518 11.45 11.92 5.43
C ILE A 518 11.25 10.43 5.15
N LYS A 519 10.16 9.88 5.66
CA LYS A 519 9.76 8.49 5.45
C LYS A 519 8.36 8.46 4.86
N MET A 520 8.28 8.20 3.56
CA MET A 520 7.06 8.23 2.76
C MET A 520 6.03 7.23 3.29
N ASP A 521 6.49 6.06 3.73
CA ASP A 521 5.67 4.92 4.13
C ASP A 521 5.47 4.77 5.64
N LYS A 522 5.71 5.84 6.42
CA LYS A 522 5.67 5.77 7.88
C LYS A 522 4.29 5.48 8.44
N TYR A 523 3.26 6.12 7.89
CA TYR A 523 1.88 6.01 8.36
C TYR A 523 0.94 5.42 7.29
N ASP A 524 1.37 5.39 6.03
CA ASP A 524 0.78 4.57 4.97
C ASP A 524 1.85 3.61 4.42
N LYS A 525 1.72 2.32 4.73
CA LYS A 525 2.67 1.27 4.31
C LYS A 525 2.81 1.10 2.79
N TYR A 526 1.96 1.75 2.00
CA TYR A 526 1.92 1.66 0.53
C TYR A 526 2.18 3.01 -0.15
N GLN A 527 2.74 3.98 0.56
CA GLN A 527 3.13 5.26 -0.03
C GLN A 527 4.62 5.29 -0.37
N ASN A 528 4.97 5.84 -1.53
CA ASN A 528 6.33 6.06 -2.00
C ASN A 528 6.37 7.19 -3.04
N TYR A 529 7.56 7.73 -3.31
CA TYR A 529 7.81 8.69 -4.40
C TYR A 529 8.48 7.94 -5.56
N HIS A 530 7.70 7.48 -6.55
CA HIS A 530 8.20 6.73 -7.71
C HIS A 530 9.14 5.55 -7.34
N GLY A 531 8.86 4.87 -6.21
CA GLY A 531 9.69 3.80 -5.63
C GLY A 531 10.60 4.21 -4.46
N LEU A 532 10.87 5.50 -4.28
CA LEU A 532 11.65 6.02 -3.15
C LEU A 532 10.80 6.03 -1.87
N THR A 533 11.27 5.34 -0.83
CA THR A 533 10.57 5.27 0.47
C THR A 533 11.11 6.24 1.50
N GLU A 534 12.37 6.64 1.39
CA GLU A 534 13.01 7.53 2.36
C GLU A 534 14.11 8.39 1.73
N PHE A 535 14.20 9.64 2.20
CA PHE A 535 15.29 10.55 1.88
C PHE A 535 15.61 11.48 3.05
N CYS A 536 16.75 12.16 2.97
CA CYS A 536 17.21 13.10 3.97
C CYS A 536 17.44 14.49 3.40
N MET A 537 17.13 15.49 4.21
CA MET A 537 17.52 16.88 4.02
C MET A 537 18.54 17.23 5.11
N ASN A 538 19.83 17.18 4.77
CA ASN A 538 20.94 17.44 5.69
C ASN A 538 21.20 18.95 5.80
N ASN A 539 21.29 19.43 7.03
CA ASN A 539 21.43 20.85 7.34
C ASN A 539 22.81 21.44 7.02
N MET A 540 23.77 20.62 6.58
CA MET A 540 25.14 21.05 6.29
C MET A 540 25.80 21.77 7.49
N TYR A 541 25.48 21.33 8.72
CA TYR A 541 26.10 21.87 9.92
C TYR A 541 27.62 21.78 9.81
N SER A 542 28.33 22.85 10.21
CA SER A 542 29.79 23.04 10.08
C SER A 542 30.35 23.22 8.66
N ASP A 543 29.53 23.16 7.60
CA ASP A 543 29.98 23.36 6.21
C ASP A 543 29.60 24.75 5.65
N PRO A 544 30.50 25.74 5.70
CA PRO A 544 30.26 27.05 5.09
C PRO A 544 30.32 27.06 3.56
N SER A 545 30.84 26.03 2.88
CA SER A 545 30.79 26.01 1.41
C SER A 545 29.50 25.36 0.89
N CYS A 546 28.84 24.56 1.73
CA CYS A 546 27.68 23.74 1.36
C CYS A 546 27.99 22.71 0.27
N MET A 547 29.26 22.41 -0.03
CA MET A 547 29.68 21.59 -1.17
C MET A 547 30.43 20.31 -0.78
N ARG A 548 30.71 20.07 0.51
CA ARG A 548 31.56 18.95 0.92
C ARG A 548 30.97 17.59 0.55
N ASP A 549 29.70 17.38 0.87
CA ASP A 549 28.99 16.15 0.54
C ASP A 549 28.92 15.93 -0.97
N ILE A 550 28.41 16.90 -1.75
CA ILE A 550 28.19 16.74 -3.21
C ILE A 550 29.50 16.40 -3.94
N LEU A 551 30.62 17.01 -3.54
CA LEU A 551 31.93 16.74 -4.14
C LEU A 551 32.43 15.33 -3.79
N CYS A 552 32.21 14.86 -2.56
CA CYS A 552 32.62 13.50 -2.21
C CYS A 552 31.74 12.45 -2.89
N TYR A 553 30.43 12.64 -2.93
CA TYR A 553 29.52 11.75 -3.63
C TYR A 553 29.82 11.69 -5.13
N ASN A 554 30.13 12.83 -5.76
CA ASN A 554 30.51 12.84 -7.18
C ASN A 554 31.84 12.14 -7.45
N ALA A 555 32.77 12.11 -6.48
CA ALA A 555 33.96 11.27 -6.58
C ALA A 555 33.64 9.77 -6.49
N MET A 556 32.63 9.37 -5.72
CA MET A 556 32.13 8.00 -5.71
C MET A 556 31.50 7.65 -7.07
N TYR A 557 30.68 8.53 -7.63
CA TYR A 557 30.02 8.30 -8.93
C TYR A 557 31.01 8.19 -10.09
N ASP A 558 32.05 9.04 -10.14
CA ASP A 558 33.09 8.99 -11.19
C ASP A 558 33.89 7.67 -11.17
N LEU A 559 33.91 6.97 -10.04
CA LEU A 559 34.54 5.67 -9.88
C LEU A 559 33.59 4.49 -10.08
N ASP A 560 32.32 4.71 -10.42
CA ASP A 560 31.27 3.67 -10.38
C ASP A 560 31.26 2.95 -9.02
N ALA A 561 31.33 3.72 -7.93
CA ALA A 561 31.29 3.20 -6.56
C ALA A 561 29.89 3.37 -5.96
N TYR A 562 29.51 2.48 -5.04
CA TYR A 562 28.18 2.51 -4.45
C TYR A 562 28.04 3.61 -3.42
N ALA A 563 27.04 4.46 -3.63
CA ALA A 563 26.64 5.50 -2.71
C ALA A 563 25.18 5.90 -2.99
N PRO A 564 24.48 6.50 -2.01
CA PRO A 564 23.23 7.20 -2.25
C PRO A 564 23.34 8.24 -3.36
N ILE A 565 22.24 8.45 -4.09
CA ILE A 565 22.11 9.60 -5.00
C ILE A 565 21.79 10.88 -4.20
N CYS A 566 22.24 12.03 -4.69
CA CYS A 566 22.11 13.29 -3.95
C CYS A 566 22.03 14.54 -4.86
N ALA A 567 21.46 15.61 -4.31
CA ALA A 567 21.29 16.92 -4.93
C ALA A 567 21.12 18.02 -3.86
N TYR A 568 20.51 19.14 -4.21
CA TYR A 568 20.13 20.21 -3.29
C TYR A 568 18.63 20.48 -3.32
N THR A 569 18.09 21.01 -2.23
CA THR A 569 16.68 21.40 -2.16
C THR A 569 16.48 22.65 -1.30
N ASP A 570 15.54 23.50 -1.72
CA ASP A 570 14.92 24.48 -0.84
C ASP A 570 13.73 23.83 -0.14
N MET A 571 13.78 23.80 1.20
CA MET A 571 12.66 23.38 2.01
C MET A 571 11.74 24.56 2.30
N TYR A 572 10.45 24.38 2.09
CA TYR A 572 9.38 25.30 2.49
C TYR A 572 8.57 24.69 3.64
N LEU A 573 8.11 25.52 4.57
CA LEU A 573 7.14 25.16 5.60
C LEU A 573 5.90 26.02 5.40
N ASN A 574 4.75 25.39 5.13
CA ASN A 574 3.47 26.09 4.89
C ASN A 574 3.59 27.25 3.88
N GLY A 575 4.30 27.01 2.78
CA GLY A 575 4.53 27.98 1.71
C GLY A 575 5.60 29.05 1.97
N GLN A 576 6.26 29.07 3.13
CA GLN A 576 7.38 29.98 3.43
C GLN A 576 8.71 29.25 3.32
N LEU A 577 9.72 29.86 2.72
CA LEU A 577 11.08 29.29 2.67
C LEU A 577 11.56 29.05 4.10
N TYR A 578 11.78 27.78 4.44
CA TYR A 578 12.30 27.38 5.74
C TYR A 578 13.81 27.48 5.76
N SER A 579 14.50 26.81 4.82
CA SER A 579 15.96 26.80 4.69
C SER A 579 16.42 26.06 3.42
N PHE A 580 17.67 26.26 3.02
CA PHE A 580 18.37 25.49 1.96
C PHE A 580 19.05 24.24 2.55
N TYR A 581 18.98 23.10 1.85
CA TYR A 581 19.41 21.78 2.33
C TYR A 581 20.19 20.98 1.28
N PHE A 582 21.09 20.13 1.76
CA PHE A 582 21.64 19.02 0.96
C PHE A 582 20.66 17.85 0.98
N LEU A 583 20.28 17.35 -0.19
CA LEU A 583 19.30 16.29 -0.37
C LEU A 583 20.02 14.97 -0.69
N ALA A 584 19.67 13.88 -0.02
CA ALA A 584 20.24 12.56 -0.32
C ALA A 584 19.21 11.44 -0.14
N GLU A 585 19.29 10.41 -0.98
CA GLU A 585 18.65 9.11 -0.74
C GLU A 585 19.12 8.59 0.62
N GLN A 586 18.19 8.11 1.45
CA GLN A 586 18.55 7.54 2.75
C GLN A 586 18.92 6.06 2.57
N PRO A 587 20.14 5.62 2.93
CA PRO A 587 20.47 4.21 2.99
C PRO A 587 19.48 3.44 3.87
N GLY A 588 18.88 2.40 3.30
CA GLY A 588 17.78 1.66 3.87
C GLY A 588 17.20 0.72 2.83
N THR A 589 15.88 0.56 2.84
CA THR A 589 15.17 -0.36 1.93
C THR A 589 15.40 -0.02 0.46
N THR A 590 15.15 1.21 0.01
CA THR A 590 15.28 1.57 -1.41
C THR A 590 16.71 1.39 -1.94
N LEU A 591 17.74 1.83 -1.20
CA LEU A 591 19.14 1.63 -1.60
C LEU A 591 19.54 0.15 -1.61
N GLY A 592 19.16 -0.61 -0.57
CA GLY A 592 19.46 -2.04 -0.49
C GLY A 592 18.79 -2.81 -1.61
N GLU A 593 17.53 -2.48 -1.92
CA GLU A 593 16.77 -3.05 -3.03
C GLU A 593 17.39 -2.68 -4.39
N ARG A 594 17.87 -1.44 -4.57
CA ARG A 594 18.59 -0.99 -5.78
C ARG A 594 19.85 -1.80 -6.07
N LEU A 595 20.62 -2.13 -5.02
CA LEU A 595 21.87 -2.87 -5.14
C LEU A 595 21.70 -4.40 -5.08
N ALA A 596 20.51 -4.88 -4.73
CA ALA A 596 20.18 -6.30 -4.67
C ALA A 596 19.85 -6.84 -6.06
N THR A 597 20.53 -7.91 -6.46
CA THR A 597 20.29 -8.63 -7.73
C THR A 597 19.78 -10.06 -7.51
N ASN A 598 19.63 -10.48 -6.25
CA ASN A 598 19.18 -11.80 -5.82
C ASN A 598 18.62 -11.73 -4.37
N ASP A 599 18.11 -12.85 -3.86
CA ASP A 599 17.42 -12.90 -2.57
C ASP A 599 18.35 -12.89 -1.35
N ASP A 600 19.65 -13.14 -1.53
CA ASP A 600 20.61 -13.19 -0.43
C ASP A 600 21.12 -11.80 -0.01
N ALA A 601 20.67 -10.75 -0.70
CA ALA A 601 21.17 -9.41 -0.53
C ALA A 601 20.86 -8.83 0.87
N VAL A 602 21.88 -8.25 1.52
CA VAL A 602 21.76 -7.63 2.84
C VAL A 602 22.51 -6.31 2.88
N LEU A 603 21.89 -5.25 3.36
CA LEU A 603 22.55 -3.96 3.60
C LEU A 603 22.84 -3.80 5.08
N TYR A 604 24.10 -3.60 5.44
CA TYR A 604 24.55 -3.36 6.81
C TYR A 604 24.97 -1.91 6.96
N LYS A 605 24.57 -1.28 8.07
CA LYS A 605 25.13 -0.02 8.54
C LYS A 605 26.28 -0.31 9.52
N ALA A 606 27.45 0.31 9.33
CA ALA A 606 28.43 0.46 10.40
C ALA A 606 27.85 1.42 11.45
N ALA A 607 27.42 0.88 12.58
CA ALA A 607 26.50 1.51 13.51
C ALA A 607 27.16 1.88 14.85
N ASP A 608 26.55 2.85 15.53
CA ASP A 608 26.98 3.36 16.83
C ASP A 608 26.29 2.56 17.95
N VAL A 609 26.70 1.31 18.17
CA VAL A 609 26.07 0.49 19.21
C VAL A 609 26.73 0.76 20.56
N GLY A 610 25.99 1.45 21.44
CA GLY A 610 26.40 1.67 22.84
C GLY A 610 27.63 2.56 23.03
N MET A 611 27.80 3.59 22.17
CA MET A 611 28.98 4.49 22.11
C MET A 611 30.29 3.83 21.64
N SER A 612 30.24 2.59 21.16
CA SER A 612 31.36 1.94 20.47
C SER A 612 31.25 2.17 18.97
N TYR A 613 32.27 2.82 18.40
CA TYR A 613 32.36 3.13 16.96
C TYR A 613 33.16 2.10 16.17
N ASP A 614 33.55 0.99 16.80
CA ASP A 614 34.56 0.07 16.29
C ASP A 614 34.03 -0.84 15.15
N CYS A 615 33.86 -0.31 13.93
CA CYS A 615 33.59 -1.12 12.73
C CYS A 615 34.89 -1.32 11.93
N THR A 616 35.90 -1.90 12.57
CA THR A 616 37.27 -1.96 12.02
C THR A 616 37.58 -3.23 11.21
N PHE A 617 36.72 -4.24 11.31
CA PHE A 617 37.01 -5.61 10.90
C PHE A 617 38.24 -6.25 11.59
N ALA A 618 38.66 -5.72 12.75
CA ALA A 618 39.66 -6.35 13.60
C ALA A 618 39.17 -7.71 14.12
N SER A 619 40.09 -8.63 14.43
CA SER A 619 39.75 -9.99 14.86
C SER A 619 38.94 -10.04 16.17
N ASP A 620 39.02 -8.98 16.97
CA ASP A 620 38.31 -8.81 18.25
C ASP A 620 37.11 -7.84 18.15
N MET A 621 36.78 -7.37 16.94
CA MET A 621 35.64 -6.49 16.70
C MET A 621 34.33 -7.18 17.07
N ALA A 622 33.46 -6.50 17.82
CA ALA A 622 32.13 -7.00 18.11
C ALA A 622 31.23 -6.87 16.85
N LEU A 623 30.64 -7.99 16.40
CA LEU A 623 29.82 -8.01 15.18
C LEU A 623 28.61 -7.07 15.27
N ASN A 624 28.00 -6.98 16.45
CA ASN A 624 26.84 -6.12 16.69
C ASN A 624 27.14 -4.62 16.61
N ASN A 625 28.37 -4.21 16.27
CA ASN A 625 28.64 -2.86 15.78
C ASN A 625 28.08 -2.63 14.36
N PHE A 626 27.56 -3.67 13.69
CA PHE A 626 26.80 -3.56 12.46
C PHE A 626 25.30 -3.79 12.69
N GLU A 627 24.47 -3.04 11.96
CA GLU A 627 23.02 -3.19 11.96
C GLU A 627 22.49 -3.52 10.57
N VAL A 628 21.64 -4.54 10.47
CA VAL A 628 20.93 -4.86 9.22
C VAL A 628 19.88 -3.78 8.92
N LYS A 629 19.91 -3.22 7.71
CA LYS A 629 18.99 -2.19 7.22
C LYS A 629 18.11 -2.65 6.05
N PHE A 630 18.50 -3.72 5.37
CA PHE A 630 17.74 -4.40 4.31
C PHE A 630 18.19 -5.85 4.26
N GLY A 631 17.31 -6.78 3.88
CA GLY A 631 17.59 -8.22 3.90
C GLY A 631 17.55 -8.82 5.30
N THR A 632 18.05 -10.06 5.43
CA THR A 632 18.05 -10.82 6.70
C THR A 632 19.39 -11.48 6.95
N ASP A 633 19.99 -11.20 8.12
CA ASP A 633 21.19 -11.88 8.64
C ASP A 633 21.28 -11.67 10.15
N ASP A 634 20.45 -12.41 10.91
CA ASP A 634 20.30 -12.23 12.36
C ASP A 634 21.60 -12.51 13.14
N ASN A 635 22.53 -13.26 12.56
CA ASN A 635 23.79 -13.65 13.19
C ASN A 635 25.00 -12.87 12.64
N LEU A 636 24.78 -11.93 11.70
CA LEU A 636 25.82 -11.14 11.05
C LEU A 636 26.93 -12.01 10.43
N THR A 637 26.55 -13.14 9.83
CA THR A 637 27.50 -14.12 9.28
C THR A 637 28.36 -13.53 8.18
N HIS A 638 27.80 -12.70 7.30
CA HIS A 638 28.58 -12.09 6.22
C HIS A 638 29.65 -11.14 6.76
N ILE A 639 29.34 -10.40 7.84
CA ILE A 639 30.33 -9.54 8.52
C ILE A 639 31.40 -10.39 9.18
N GLN A 640 31.04 -11.50 9.83
CA GLN A 640 32.00 -12.44 10.42
C GLN A 640 32.93 -13.06 9.37
N ASP A 641 32.42 -13.35 8.16
CA ASP A 641 33.21 -13.87 7.06
C ASP A 641 34.24 -12.84 6.58
N ILE A 642 33.84 -11.56 6.47
CA ILE A 642 34.78 -10.46 6.19
C ILE A 642 35.89 -10.41 7.24
N VAL A 643 35.52 -10.37 8.53
CA VAL A 643 36.48 -10.32 9.65
C VAL A 643 37.45 -11.50 9.58
N THR A 644 36.93 -12.71 9.33
CA THR A 644 37.75 -13.92 9.26
C THR A 644 38.73 -13.85 8.09
N ALA A 645 38.23 -13.52 6.89
CA ALA A 645 39.03 -13.51 5.68
C ALA A 645 40.12 -12.43 5.73
N ILE A 646 39.76 -11.19 6.08
CA ILE A 646 40.72 -10.09 6.07
C ILE A 646 41.85 -10.32 7.08
N ASN A 647 41.56 -10.90 8.24
CA ASN A 647 42.59 -11.17 9.25
C ASN A 647 43.56 -12.30 8.84
N GLN A 648 43.27 -13.06 7.79
CA GLN A 648 44.17 -14.08 7.22
C GLN A 648 44.99 -13.58 6.01
N VAL A 649 44.66 -12.41 5.44
CA VAL A 649 45.37 -11.87 4.27
C VAL A 649 46.84 -11.59 4.60
N THR A 650 47.72 -12.01 3.68
CA THR A 650 49.16 -11.72 3.64
C THR A 650 49.58 -11.38 2.21
N PRO A 651 50.72 -10.68 1.97
CA PRO A 651 51.17 -10.37 0.61
C PRO A 651 51.41 -11.62 -0.28
N GLN A 652 51.64 -12.80 0.31
CA GLN A 652 51.86 -14.06 -0.41
C GLN A 652 50.58 -14.89 -0.59
N ASN A 653 49.57 -14.70 0.27
CA ASN A 653 48.30 -15.42 0.22
C ASN A 653 47.16 -14.45 0.54
N TYR A 654 46.46 -13.99 -0.49
CA TYR A 654 45.45 -12.94 -0.39
C TYR A 654 44.23 -13.13 -1.30
N LYS A 655 44.36 -13.87 -2.42
CA LYS A 655 43.31 -13.96 -3.45
C LYS A 655 41.99 -14.54 -2.96
N PHE A 656 42.01 -15.40 -1.93
CA PHE A 656 40.80 -15.94 -1.31
C PHE A 656 39.87 -14.85 -0.74
N VAL A 657 40.38 -13.65 -0.45
CA VAL A 657 39.54 -12.53 0.02
C VAL A 657 38.57 -12.06 -1.06
N GLU A 658 38.90 -12.24 -2.35
CA GLU A 658 38.04 -11.86 -3.48
C GLU A 658 36.78 -12.74 -3.57
N ASP A 659 36.72 -13.86 -2.85
CA ASP A 659 35.53 -14.71 -2.74
C ASP A 659 34.55 -14.20 -1.66
N VAL A 660 34.99 -13.29 -0.79
CA VAL A 660 34.19 -12.76 0.34
C VAL A 660 33.82 -11.28 0.13
N ILE A 661 34.74 -10.50 -0.44
CA ILE A 661 34.53 -9.08 -0.72
C ILE A 661 34.84 -8.76 -2.18
N ASP A 662 34.16 -7.76 -2.71
CA ASP A 662 34.62 -7.05 -3.89
C ASP A 662 35.73 -6.07 -3.50
N VAL A 663 36.99 -6.46 -3.71
CA VAL A 663 38.16 -5.66 -3.31
C VAL A 663 38.13 -4.26 -3.93
N ASP A 664 37.66 -4.11 -5.16
CA ASP A 664 37.62 -2.80 -5.82
C ASP A 664 36.67 -1.83 -5.13
N SER A 665 35.47 -2.26 -4.75
CA SER A 665 34.50 -1.40 -4.06
C SER A 665 35.10 -0.78 -2.78
N PHE A 666 35.81 -1.57 -1.98
CA PHE A 666 36.49 -1.09 -0.77
C PHE A 666 37.65 -0.15 -1.11
N LEU A 667 38.48 -0.50 -2.10
CA LEU A 667 39.60 0.37 -2.51
C LEU A 667 39.11 1.71 -3.08
N LYS A 668 38.01 1.74 -3.84
CA LYS A 668 37.38 2.96 -4.36
C LYS A 668 36.90 3.85 -3.20
N GLY A 669 36.13 3.29 -2.26
CA GLY A 669 35.66 4.02 -1.08
C GLY A 669 36.81 4.59 -0.24
N PHE A 670 37.85 3.79 0.00
CA PHE A 670 39.03 4.25 0.73
C PHE A 670 39.85 5.29 -0.05
N ALA A 671 39.90 5.22 -1.37
CA ALA A 671 40.55 6.23 -2.20
C ALA A 671 39.80 7.56 -2.14
N VAL A 672 38.47 7.54 -2.22
CA VAL A 672 37.64 8.74 -2.04
C VAL A 672 37.85 9.34 -0.66
N ASN A 673 37.76 8.53 0.40
CA ASN A 673 38.00 9.02 1.77
C ASN A 673 39.39 9.65 1.92
N ALA A 674 40.43 9.02 1.36
CA ALA A 674 41.79 9.56 1.42
C ALA A 674 41.93 10.87 0.62
N VAL A 675 41.54 10.90 -0.65
CA VAL A 675 41.72 12.10 -1.50
C VAL A 675 40.89 13.27 -0.99
N MET A 676 39.64 12.99 -0.57
CA MET A 676 38.72 14.00 -0.08
C MET A 676 38.91 14.32 1.41
N CYS A 677 39.90 13.75 2.08
CA CYS A 677 40.16 13.93 3.52
C CYS A 677 38.92 13.62 4.40
N ASN A 678 38.12 12.63 4.03
CA ASN A 678 36.99 12.17 4.83
C ASN A 678 37.47 11.13 5.85
N TYR A 679 37.74 11.59 7.07
CA TYR A 679 38.31 10.75 8.14
C TYR A 679 37.35 10.52 9.32
N ASP A 680 36.14 11.10 9.30
CA ASP A 680 35.02 10.61 10.11
C ASP A 680 34.41 9.37 9.45
N SER A 681 35.27 8.39 9.18
CA SER A 681 34.99 7.25 8.30
C SER A 681 35.84 6.04 8.73
N TYR A 682 35.81 4.96 7.96
CA TYR A 682 36.75 3.84 8.12
C TYR A 682 38.22 4.30 8.15
N ASN A 683 38.60 5.30 7.34
CA ASN A 683 39.99 5.71 7.15
C ASN A 683 40.59 6.49 8.33
N GLY A 684 39.77 7.11 9.18
CA GLY A 684 40.24 7.84 10.36
C GLY A 684 40.06 7.04 11.65
N MET A 685 40.22 7.69 12.81
CA MET A 685 40.33 7.03 14.13
C MET A 685 39.07 6.29 14.60
N MET A 686 37.90 6.64 14.10
CA MET A 686 36.63 6.17 14.63
C MET A 686 36.11 4.88 13.96
N ALA A 687 36.33 4.71 12.65
CA ALA A 687 35.89 3.56 11.86
C ALA A 687 34.37 3.29 11.80
N HIS A 688 33.60 4.29 11.37
CA HIS A 688 32.13 4.24 11.19
C HIS A 688 31.75 5.05 9.93
N ASN A 689 30.47 5.43 9.79
CA ASN A 689 29.95 6.23 8.67
C ASN A 689 30.16 5.59 7.30
N TYR A 690 29.85 4.30 7.19
CA TYR A 690 29.75 3.62 5.90
C TYR A 690 28.75 2.48 6.00
N TYR A 691 28.42 1.92 4.85
CA TYR A 691 27.56 0.76 4.73
C TYR A 691 28.30 -0.35 4.00
N VAL A 692 27.82 -1.58 4.19
CA VAL A 692 28.28 -2.76 3.45
C VAL A 692 27.06 -3.39 2.80
N GLN A 693 27.09 -3.57 1.48
CA GLN A 693 26.08 -4.36 0.78
C GLN A 693 26.65 -5.76 0.56
N TYR A 694 26.01 -6.79 1.08
CA TYR A 694 26.22 -8.17 0.63
C TYR A 694 25.24 -8.47 -0.51
N ASN A 695 25.72 -9.09 -1.58
CA ASN A 695 24.91 -9.47 -2.73
C ASN A 695 25.66 -10.53 -3.55
N ASN A 696 24.98 -11.64 -3.86
CA ASN A 696 25.50 -12.71 -4.73
C ASN A 696 26.86 -13.24 -4.28
N GLY A 697 26.98 -13.59 -3.00
CA GLY A 697 28.19 -14.19 -2.42
C GLY A 697 29.29 -13.22 -2.01
N LYS A 698 29.16 -11.91 -2.27
CA LYS A 698 30.22 -10.92 -1.99
C LYS A 698 29.70 -9.68 -1.27
N SER A 699 30.58 -9.09 -0.47
CA SER A 699 30.35 -7.81 0.20
C SER A 699 31.00 -6.64 -0.54
N TYR A 700 30.31 -5.51 -0.60
CA TYR A 700 30.69 -4.29 -1.30
C TYR A 700 30.65 -3.10 -0.35
N TYR A 701 31.60 -2.17 -0.49
CA TYR A 701 31.62 -0.93 0.28
C TYR A 701 30.60 0.08 -0.27
N VAL A 702 29.84 0.72 0.61
CA VAL A 702 28.87 1.77 0.26
C VAL A 702 29.19 3.04 1.05
N GLY A 703 29.44 4.14 0.33
CA GLY A 703 29.84 5.43 0.92
C GLY A 703 28.68 6.15 1.61
N TRP A 704 28.97 6.81 2.74
CA TRP A 704 27.98 7.56 3.52
C TRP A 704 28.66 8.67 4.37
N ASP A 705 27.87 9.69 4.72
CA ASP A 705 28.23 10.80 5.63
C ASP A 705 29.55 11.51 5.27
N TYR A 706 29.51 12.35 4.23
CA TYR A 706 30.69 13.04 3.72
C TYR A 706 30.79 14.51 4.19
N ASN A 707 29.93 14.92 5.12
CA ASN A 707 29.83 16.30 5.60
C ASN A 707 31.10 16.81 6.31
N LEU A 708 31.90 15.92 6.91
CA LEU A 708 33.15 16.27 7.59
C LEU A 708 34.41 16.12 6.71
N SER A 709 34.24 15.95 5.40
CA SER A 709 35.34 15.90 4.43
C SER A 709 36.01 17.25 4.20
N ILE A 710 37.11 17.26 3.43
CA ILE A 710 37.85 18.45 2.97
C ILE A 710 38.21 19.36 4.16
N GLY A 711 38.87 18.76 5.16
CA GLY A 711 39.45 19.44 6.33
C GLY A 711 38.48 19.87 7.42
N ASN A 712 37.23 19.42 7.37
CA ASN A 712 36.22 19.77 8.37
C ASN A 712 36.25 18.85 9.63
N PHE A 713 36.85 17.66 9.54
CA PHE A 713 36.97 16.72 10.67
C PHE A 713 38.00 17.13 11.74
N MET A 714 37.57 17.12 13.02
CA MET A 714 38.31 17.23 14.30
C MET A 714 39.24 18.43 14.58
N ASP A 715 39.75 19.13 13.56
CA ASP A 715 40.66 20.27 13.75
C ASP A 715 40.01 21.64 13.44
N TYR A 716 38.75 21.67 12.96
CA TYR A 716 38.13 22.87 12.35
C TYR A 716 39.12 23.60 11.41
N GLY A 717 39.95 22.80 10.73
CA GLY A 717 41.21 23.25 10.17
C GLY A 717 40.99 24.09 8.93
N ALA A 718 41.73 25.18 8.80
CA ALA A 718 41.80 25.94 7.55
C ALA A 718 42.43 25.13 6.39
N ALA A 719 43.03 23.96 6.68
CA ALA A 719 43.57 23.01 5.71
C ALA A 719 43.68 21.61 6.35
N ALA A 720 43.62 20.55 5.51
CA ALA A 720 43.95 19.19 5.90
C ALA A 720 45.00 18.59 4.96
N THR A 721 45.99 17.90 5.52
CA THR A 721 46.95 17.10 4.76
C THR A 721 46.58 15.64 4.88
N SER A 722 46.23 15.02 3.75
CA SER A 722 45.95 13.60 3.65
C SER A 722 47.20 12.83 3.21
N ASP A 723 47.52 11.75 3.91
CA ASP A 723 48.45 10.75 3.39
C ASP A 723 47.70 9.77 2.49
N ILE A 724 47.64 10.09 1.20
CA ILE A 724 47.04 9.21 0.18
C ILE A 724 47.85 7.93 -0.06
N THR A 725 49.04 7.74 0.54
CA THR A 725 49.83 6.51 0.35
C THR A 725 49.41 5.44 1.33
N THR A 726 49.15 5.81 2.58
CA THR A 726 48.59 4.92 3.61
C THR A 726 47.06 4.95 3.60
N GLY A 727 46.48 6.06 3.13
CA GLY A 727 45.04 6.31 3.13
C GLY A 727 44.46 6.56 4.53
N MET A 728 45.28 6.69 5.56
CA MET A 728 44.85 6.78 6.96
C MET A 728 45.12 8.16 7.56
N TYR A 729 44.34 8.53 8.57
CA TYR A 729 44.58 9.73 9.37
C TYR A 729 44.33 9.47 10.84
N GLN A 730 45.37 9.67 11.67
CA GLN A 730 45.32 9.48 13.12
C GLN A 730 44.72 8.11 13.55
N ALA A 731 44.87 7.08 12.71
CA ALA A 731 44.38 5.74 12.96
C ALA A 731 45.54 4.78 13.24
N ASP A 732 45.30 3.80 14.10
CA ASP A 732 46.24 2.70 14.33
C ASP A 732 46.12 1.68 13.19
N GLU A 733 47.23 1.41 12.50
CA GLU A 733 47.30 0.45 11.39
C GLU A 733 46.81 -0.95 11.78
N SER A 734 47.07 -1.37 13.01
CA SER A 734 46.63 -2.67 13.54
C SER A 734 45.10 -2.74 13.71
N ARG A 735 44.46 -1.58 13.86
CA ARG A 735 43.01 -1.42 13.94
C ARG A 735 42.39 -1.12 12.57
N ARG A 736 43.14 -1.13 11.47
CA ARG A 736 42.61 -0.92 10.11
C ARG A 736 42.95 -2.09 9.17
N PRO A 737 42.72 -3.35 9.57
CA PRO A 737 43.17 -4.52 8.83
C PRO A 737 42.70 -4.55 7.38
N MET A 738 41.49 -4.06 7.07
CA MET A 738 41.01 -3.98 5.68
C MET A 738 41.92 -3.13 4.80
N LEU A 739 42.16 -1.87 5.19
CA LEU A 739 43.00 -0.97 4.41
C LEU A 739 44.47 -1.41 4.42
N THR A 740 45.02 -1.74 5.59
CA THR A 740 46.46 -2.01 5.73
C THR A 740 46.88 -3.31 5.04
N LYS A 741 46.09 -4.37 5.16
CA LYS A 741 46.42 -5.66 4.53
C LYS A 741 46.17 -5.64 3.03
N LEU A 742 45.12 -4.98 2.55
CA LEU A 742 44.89 -4.85 1.11
C LEU A 742 46.00 -4.01 0.46
N LEU A 743 46.40 -2.87 1.04
CA LEU A 743 47.46 -2.03 0.47
C LEU A 743 48.87 -2.62 0.62
N ALA A 744 49.07 -3.64 1.48
CA ALA A 744 50.31 -4.40 1.51
C ALA A 744 50.48 -5.32 0.29
N VAL A 745 49.39 -5.66 -0.40
CA VAL A 745 49.42 -6.42 -1.66
C VAL A 745 49.72 -5.47 -2.82
N SER A 746 50.81 -5.72 -3.56
CA SER A 746 51.27 -4.81 -4.63
C SER A 746 50.24 -4.61 -5.75
N GLU A 747 49.49 -5.65 -6.11
CA GLU A 747 48.42 -5.59 -7.11
C GLU A 747 47.28 -4.65 -6.68
N TYR A 748 46.78 -4.83 -5.47
CA TYR A 748 45.70 -4.01 -4.91
C TYR A 748 46.14 -2.56 -4.69
N LYS A 749 47.39 -2.33 -4.24
CA LYS A 749 47.97 -1.00 -4.15
C LYS A 749 48.03 -0.29 -5.50
N GLN A 750 48.31 -1.02 -6.60
CA GLN A 750 48.30 -0.45 -7.94
C GLN A 750 46.89 -0.04 -8.40
N ARG A 751 45.86 -0.86 -8.10
CA ARG A 751 44.45 -0.52 -8.34
C ARG A 751 44.03 0.71 -7.55
N TYR A 752 44.29 0.73 -6.24
CA TYR A 752 44.07 1.89 -5.37
C TYR A 752 44.70 3.18 -5.91
N ASN A 753 45.98 3.14 -6.29
CA ASN A 753 46.67 4.29 -6.89
C ASN A 753 46.04 4.75 -8.21
N THR A 754 45.37 3.86 -8.94
CA THR A 754 44.63 4.21 -10.17
C THR A 754 43.37 4.99 -9.82
N TYR A 755 42.61 4.56 -8.81
CA TYR A 755 41.43 5.28 -8.30
C TYR A 755 41.79 6.65 -7.73
N VAL A 756 42.87 6.75 -6.94
CA VAL A 756 43.39 8.04 -6.45
C VAL A 756 43.69 9.00 -7.60
N LYS A 757 44.35 8.53 -8.67
CA LYS A 757 44.64 9.36 -9.85
C LYS A 757 43.39 9.78 -10.62
N GLN A 758 42.36 8.94 -10.67
CA GLN A 758 41.07 9.27 -11.28
C GLN A 758 40.39 10.42 -10.52
N ILE A 759 40.29 10.32 -9.18
CA ILE A 759 39.69 11.38 -8.37
C ILE A 759 40.49 12.70 -8.48
N VAL A 760 41.83 12.64 -8.43
CA VAL A 760 42.68 13.82 -8.61
C VAL A 760 42.49 14.44 -10.00
N LYS A 761 42.24 13.62 -11.03
CA LYS A 761 41.95 14.08 -12.39
C LYS A 761 40.55 14.70 -12.49
N LEU A 762 39.54 14.13 -11.84
CA LEU A 762 38.19 14.69 -11.74
C LEU A 762 38.23 16.14 -11.20
N TYR A 763 39.07 16.37 -10.18
CA TYR A 763 39.26 17.68 -9.54
C TYR A 763 40.56 18.39 -9.95
N GLN A 764 41.03 18.17 -11.19
CA GLN A 764 42.27 18.80 -11.69
C GLN A 764 42.16 20.33 -11.79
N ASP A 765 40.95 20.86 -11.95
CA ASP A 765 40.63 22.29 -11.89
C ASP A 765 39.60 22.55 -10.79
N PRO A 766 40.04 22.59 -9.51
CA PRO A 766 39.12 22.74 -8.39
C PRO A 766 38.38 24.07 -8.41
N GLU A 767 38.97 25.11 -9.01
CA GLU A 767 38.36 26.43 -9.10
C GLU A 767 37.16 26.42 -10.05
N ALA A 768 37.31 25.79 -11.23
CA ALA A 768 36.19 25.60 -12.15
C ALA A 768 35.08 24.74 -11.52
N THR A 769 35.44 23.64 -10.84
CA THR A 769 34.48 22.76 -10.17
C THR A 769 33.68 23.51 -9.09
N VAL A 770 34.37 24.20 -8.18
CA VAL A 770 33.73 24.96 -7.09
C VAL A 770 32.89 26.11 -7.66
N ASN A 771 33.37 26.82 -8.69
CA ASN A 771 32.60 27.88 -9.32
C ASN A 771 31.32 27.37 -10.02
N GLY A 772 31.35 26.17 -10.60
CA GLY A 772 30.16 25.53 -11.16
C GLY A 772 29.07 25.34 -10.11
N TRP A 773 29.41 24.70 -8.99
CA TRP A 773 28.49 24.52 -7.86
C TRP A 773 28.05 25.83 -7.22
N ALA A 774 28.99 26.76 -7.02
CA ALA A 774 28.67 28.07 -6.47
C ALA A 774 27.67 28.82 -7.35
N THR A 775 27.77 28.71 -8.68
CA THR A 775 26.82 29.34 -9.60
C THR A 775 25.41 28.80 -9.40
N LEU A 776 25.26 27.50 -9.17
CA LEU A 776 23.97 26.87 -8.91
C LEU A 776 23.38 27.30 -7.55
N ILE A 777 24.16 27.26 -6.47
CA ILE A 777 23.61 27.35 -5.11
C ILE A 777 23.70 28.74 -4.47
N ARG A 778 24.52 29.65 -4.99
CA ARG A 778 24.81 30.95 -4.33
C ARG A 778 23.56 31.79 -4.07
N SER A 779 22.59 31.82 -4.98
CA SER A 779 21.33 32.57 -4.78
C SER A 779 20.50 31.96 -3.65
N HIS A 780 20.46 30.63 -3.55
CA HIS A 780 19.73 29.89 -2.52
C HIS A 780 20.38 30.07 -1.14
N VAL A 781 21.71 29.94 -1.05
CA VAL A 781 22.46 30.19 0.19
C VAL A 781 22.25 31.62 0.69
N LYS A 782 22.24 32.62 -0.20
CA LYS A 782 21.98 34.02 0.17
C LYS A 782 20.54 34.29 0.60
N ALA A 783 19.59 33.48 0.14
CA ALA A 783 18.18 33.59 0.50
C ALA A 783 17.81 32.80 1.76
N ASP A 784 18.65 31.84 2.18
CA ASP A 784 18.40 30.97 3.33
C ASP A 784 18.33 31.77 4.64
N PRO A 785 17.14 31.85 5.28
CA PRO A 785 16.97 32.63 6.52
C PRO A 785 17.62 31.96 7.74
N ARG A 786 18.05 30.70 7.64
CA ARG A 786 18.59 29.89 8.74
C ARG A 786 20.00 29.38 8.48
N TYR A 787 20.68 29.89 7.46
CA TYR A 787 22.06 29.52 7.18
C TYR A 787 22.93 29.77 8.42
N PHE A 788 23.74 28.77 8.80
CA PHE A 788 24.58 28.82 10.01
C PHE A 788 25.70 29.86 9.94
N PHE A 789 25.98 30.38 8.74
CA PHE A 789 27.07 31.31 8.48
C PHE A 789 26.55 32.56 7.75
N THR A 790 27.44 33.48 7.41
CA THR A 790 27.11 34.64 6.59
C THR A 790 27.35 34.34 5.11
N ALA A 791 26.68 35.07 4.22
CA ALA A 791 26.94 35.01 2.79
C ALA A 791 28.42 35.32 2.45
N ASP A 792 29.05 36.24 3.18
CA ASP A 792 30.48 36.52 3.03
C ASP A 792 31.32 35.29 3.40
N LYS A 793 30.93 34.54 4.44
CA LYS A 793 31.63 33.32 4.83
C LYS A 793 31.52 32.22 3.77
N PHE A 794 30.39 32.12 3.10
CA PHE A 794 30.23 31.26 1.93
C PHE A 794 31.21 31.65 0.81
N GLU A 795 31.24 32.93 0.41
CA GLU A 795 32.13 33.41 -0.67
C GLU A 795 33.62 33.22 -0.30
N GLU A 796 34.00 33.40 0.97
CA GLU A 796 35.34 33.11 1.47
C GLU A 796 35.74 31.63 1.32
N ASN A 797 34.80 30.70 1.54
CA ASN A 797 35.08 29.26 1.54
C ASN A 797 35.01 28.61 0.15
N ILE A 798 34.55 29.34 -0.85
CA ILE A 798 34.59 28.91 -2.25
C ILE A 798 35.68 29.62 -3.05
N ALA A 799 36.33 30.61 -2.46
CA ALA A 799 37.43 31.33 -3.08
C ALA A 799 38.71 30.50 -3.05
N LYS A 800 39.45 30.52 -4.15
CA LYS A 800 40.80 29.98 -4.17
C LYS A 800 41.73 30.86 -3.35
N SER A 801 42.53 30.19 -2.54
CA SER A 801 43.62 30.79 -1.81
C SER A 801 44.67 31.51 -2.65
N PRO A 802 45.26 32.62 -2.14
CA PRO A 802 46.47 33.21 -2.69
C PRO A 802 47.68 32.25 -2.81
N ASN A 803 47.76 31.21 -1.96
CA ASN A 803 48.83 30.20 -1.98
C ASN A 803 48.52 28.95 -2.81
N GLY A 804 47.32 28.85 -3.41
CA GLY A 804 46.91 27.72 -4.27
C GLY A 804 46.72 26.38 -3.53
N LEU A 805 46.48 25.30 -4.29
CA LEU A 805 46.46 23.93 -3.75
C LEU A 805 47.87 23.57 -3.23
N GLN A 806 48.02 23.45 -1.92
CA GLN A 806 49.29 23.01 -1.32
C GLN A 806 49.40 21.49 -1.38
N VAL A 807 50.25 20.99 -2.26
CA VAL A 807 50.66 19.58 -2.27
C VAL A 807 51.77 19.37 -1.24
N GLY A 808 51.53 18.51 -0.25
CA GLY A 808 52.49 18.23 0.81
C GLY A 808 53.82 17.70 0.26
N GLY A 809 54.85 18.55 0.26
CA GLY A 809 56.26 18.17 0.19
C GLY A 809 56.96 18.83 1.37
N GLY A 810 57.54 18.01 2.26
CA GLY A 810 58.00 18.41 3.59
C GLY A 810 58.74 19.75 3.68
N GLY A 811 58.31 20.58 4.62
CA GLY A 811 58.94 21.84 4.96
C GLY A 811 58.00 22.69 5.80
N GLY A 812 58.28 22.80 7.10
CA GLY A 812 57.41 23.49 8.04
C GLY A 812 57.20 24.97 7.73
N GLY A 813 56.02 25.45 8.15
CA GLY A 813 55.76 26.85 8.45
C GLY A 813 55.24 27.69 7.28
N GLY A 814 53.98 28.11 7.38
CA GLY A 814 53.47 29.28 6.64
C GLY A 814 52.14 29.04 5.94
N PHE A 815 51.06 29.13 6.70
CA PHE A 815 49.67 29.12 6.25
C PHE A 815 49.34 30.29 5.32
N GLY A 816 48.43 30.06 4.36
CA GLY A 816 47.65 31.14 3.77
C GLY A 816 46.72 30.63 2.68
N GLY A 817 45.51 30.24 3.07
CA GLY A 817 44.38 29.86 2.23
C GLY A 817 44.53 28.50 1.54
#